data_AF-A0A944U3U9-F1
#
_entry.id   AF-A0A944U3U9-F1
#
_cell.length_a   1.000
_cell.length_b   1.000
_cell.length_c   1.000
_cell.angle_alpha   90.00
_cell.angle_beta   90.00
_cell.angle_gamma   90.00
#
_symmetry.space_group_name_H-M   'P 1'
#
loop_
_entity.id
_entity.type
_entity.pdbx_description
1 polymer ?
#
loop_
_entity_poly.entity_id
_entity_poly.type
_entity_poly.pdbx_seq_one_letter_code
_entity_poly.pdbx_strand_id
1 'polypeptide(L)'
;MLVAVLLSVLPEFLHGADRVANQTLNFPDKPPAADYALENAFPGLRFSNPVAIVQMPDFEDRLFVVEKVGRIRMVTLRGQPEHFTFMDLTDRVRSGGERGLLGLAFHPDHASNGFFYVFYTAQGSGSPNRLSRFKVTPDDPFAGDPETELILIDQPDDAGNHNGGDVHFGPDGYLYVALGDEGNANDSLNNSQRIEKDFFAGILRIDVDKRPGSLPPNPHTAVSNNYSIPPDNPFVGATTFLNRSVNPDQVRTEFWAVGLRNPWRMAFDPVSGLLYTGDVGQGRLEEVDIIQKGGNYGWSFKEGTADGPDARRAPEGFVDIPPVLEYRHGSGPDRGNSITGGVVYRGDRLSQLYGAYVFADYVSGNIWAMRHEGNRQTDWFHLARDSGIAGFGIDPTQGDILLADHNANRIMRLVGTEATTNTGFPPTLADTGAFIDLENLTPHPGIEPYEINTPFWSDNAIKKRWFSIPGTDSGISFERQGPWGFPEGSTWIKHFDLEMVRGDPASSRRLETRFLVKHEDGVYGLTYRWDDSQENAFLVDESGHSETFRIQDGEETVEQVWRYPSRSECLACHTPSAGLVLGFNTAQLNRSVLRNDHEVSQLSWLKTAGHFHAEPETINTLPAMVSANHPSVSLTQKVKSYLASNCSQCHRPGGEALGRWDARYETPVLESGLINGHVVRHEGQTDRRLIVPGNLERSEIFQRISNEGSRRMPPVGSHLLDPEGIDLIKRWITETLPHKTFAEWQQHFSSTFSVQELEPTGDTDHDGWNNLSEYHLGTDPTFALDRWRLRLDVSRETLFIPNPPGIELRLESSLFLGNAVEWESVEISETTEPVFGYKGLLESKLEGFNEGSKFYRATIIFPELK
;
A
#
# COMPACT_ATOMS: atom_id res chain seq x y z
N MET A 1 21.96 20.79 -59.76
CA MET A 1 23.13 20.24 -59.04
C MET A 1 23.60 21.26 -58.01
N LEU A 2 22.81 21.48 -56.95
CA LEU A 2 23.16 22.27 -55.75
C LEU A 2 21.99 22.27 -54.74
N VAL A 3 21.50 21.09 -54.33
CA VAL A 3 20.58 20.94 -53.19
C VAL A 3 20.82 19.55 -52.59
N ALA A 4 21.97 19.33 -51.95
CA ALA A 4 22.27 18.08 -51.24
C ALA A 4 23.47 18.22 -50.28
N VAL A 5 23.64 19.34 -49.57
CA VAL A 5 24.58 19.45 -48.44
C VAL A 5 24.06 20.51 -47.48
N LEU A 6 23.02 20.19 -46.71
CA LEU A 6 22.56 20.97 -45.55
C LEU A 6 21.58 20.16 -44.68
N LEU A 7 21.86 18.87 -44.51
CA LEU A 7 21.41 18.14 -43.33
C LEU A 7 22.61 18.10 -42.38
N SER A 8 22.46 18.92 -41.37
CA SER A 8 23.38 19.37 -40.33
C SER A 8 24.21 18.26 -39.71
N VAL A 9 25.53 18.46 -39.74
CA VAL A 9 26.48 18.04 -38.71
C VAL A 9 25.91 18.52 -37.37
N LEU A 10 25.30 17.63 -36.58
CA LEU A 10 25.14 17.89 -35.16
C LEU A 10 26.56 18.03 -34.58
N PRO A 11 26.84 19.03 -33.74
CA PRO A 11 28.11 19.12 -33.00
C PRO A 11 28.48 17.75 -32.43
N GLU A 12 29.72 17.27 -32.61
CA GLU A 12 30.19 15.97 -32.09
C GLU A 12 29.93 15.80 -30.58
N PHE A 13 29.83 16.91 -29.84
CA PHE A 13 29.53 16.93 -28.40
C PHE A 13 28.06 16.69 -28.06
N LEU A 14 27.12 16.88 -29.00
CA LEU A 14 25.69 16.56 -28.81
C LEU A 14 25.35 15.10 -29.13
N HIS A 15 26.29 14.36 -29.72
CA HIS A 15 26.12 12.94 -30.03
C HIS A 15 26.53 12.10 -28.81
N GLY A 16 25.61 11.28 -28.30
CA GLY A 16 25.99 10.20 -27.40
C GLY A 16 26.92 9.22 -28.10
N ALA A 17 27.80 8.55 -27.35
CA ALA A 17 28.53 7.41 -27.91
C ALA A 17 27.51 6.38 -28.40
N ASP A 18 27.78 5.74 -29.54
CA ASP A 18 26.93 4.65 -30.04
C ASP A 18 26.72 3.64 -28.90
N ARG A 19 25.45 3.32 -28.62
CA ARG A 19 25.11 2.40 -27.54
C ARG A 19 25.84 1.08 -27.71
N VAL A 20 26.55 0.67 -26.66
CA VAL A 20 27.27 -0.60 -26.58
C VAL A 20 26.44 -1.57 -25.74
N ALA A 21 26.25 -2.79 -26.26
CA ALA A 21 25.65 -3.88 -25.47
C ALA A 21 26.58 -4.26 -24.32
N ASN A 22 26.03 -4.37 -23.12
CA ASN A 22 26.77 -4.87 -21.97
C ASN A 22 26.87 -6.39 -22.01
N GLN A 23 28.09 -6.92 -21.93
CA GLN A 23 28.37 -8.36 -21.91
C GLN A 23 29.07 -8.83 -20.62
N THR A 24 29.22 -7.94 -19.63
CA THR A 24 30.03 -8.20 -18.43
C THR A 24 29.18 -8.37 -17.18
N LEU A 25 27.97 -7.80 -17.12
CA LEU A 25 27.08 -8.00 -15.98
C LEU A 25 26.70 -9.47 -15.83
N ASN A 26 27.05 -10.02 -14.66
CA ASN A 26 26.88 -11.44 -14.35
C ASN A 26 25.77 -11.63 -13.31
N PHE A 27 24.53 -11.40 -13.72
CA PHE A 27 23.36 -11.61 -12.86
C PHE A 27 22.46 -12.71 -13.43
N PRO A 28 21.79 -13.51 -12.60
CA PRO A 28 20.81 -14.47 -13.10
C PRO A 28 19.61 -13.73 -13.68
N ASP A 29 18.98 -14.27 -14.73
CA ASP A 29 17.83 -13.62 -15.38
C ASP A 29 16.67 -13.36 -14.41
N LYS A 30 16.51 -14.24 -13.41
CA LYS A 30 15.53 -14.12 -12.32
C LYS A 30 16.13 -14.53 -10.98
N PRO A 31 15.52 -14.14 -9.84
CA PRO A 31 15.94 -14.64 -8.53
C PRO A 31 15.95 -16.17 -8.51
N PRO A 32 16.97 -16.81 -7.92
CA PRO A 32 16.98 -18.25 -7.75
C PRO A 32 15.74 -18.70 -6.96
N ALA A 33 15.23 -19.88 -7.34
CA ALA A 33 14.11 -20.49 -6.63
C ALA A 33 14.47 -20.76 -5.16
N ALA A 34 13.50 -20.56 -4.28
CA ALA A 34 13.63 -20.87 -2.87
C ALA A 34 12.83 -22.14 -2.52
N ASP A 35 13.45 -23.01 -1.74
CA ASP A 35 12.82 -24.15 -1.10
C ASP A 35 12.47 -23.79 0.35
N TYR A 36 11.30 -24.21 0.82
CA TYR A 36 10.79 -23.86 2.15
C TYR A 36 10.62 -25.10 3.04
N ALA A 37 10.70 -24.88 4.34
CA ALA A 37 10.44 -25.87 5.36
C ALA A 37 9.74 -25.25 6.57
N LEU A 38 9.30 -26.11 7.47
CA LEU A 38 8.75 -25.72 8.76
C LEU A 38 9.66 -26.19 9.89
N GLU A 39 9.85 -25.32 10.86
CA GLU A 39 10.51 -25.66 12.12
C GLU A 39 9.62 -25.32 13.32
N ASN A 40 9.87 -25.94 14.46
CA ASN A 40 9.16 -25.58 15.69
C ASN A 40 9.69 -24.22 16.17
N ALA A 41 8.82 -23.20 16.16
CA ALA A 41 9.18 -21.84 16.55
C ALA A 41 9.61 -21.74 18.03
N PHE A 42 9.04 -22.59 18.89
CA PHE A 42 9.29 -22.59 20.32
C PHE A 42 9.59 -24.01 20.84
N PRO A 43 10.79 -24.55 20.57
CA PRO A 43 11.20 -25.85 21.07
C PRO A 43 11.09 -25.91 22.60
N GLY A 44 10.38 -26.92 23.12
CA GLY A 44 10.16 -27.10 24.55
C GLY A 44 8.86 -26.49 25.10
N LEU A 45 8.24 -25.55 24.38
CA LEU A 45 6.90 -25.07 24.74
C LEU A 45 5.82 -26.00 24.16
N ARG A 46 4.66 -26.02 24.82
CA ARG A 46 3.46 -26.76 24.40
C ARG A 46 2.23 -25.91 24.63
N PHE A 47 1.29 -25.98 23.71
CA PHE A 47 0.02 -25.26 23.78
C PHE A 47 -1.14 -26.25 23.89
N SER A 48 -2.36 -25.75 24.02
CA SER A 48 -3.60 -26.55 24.08
C SER A 48 -4.51 -26.13 22.93
N ASN A 49 -4.44 -26.86 21.82
CA ASN A 49 -5.22 -26.61 20.61
C ASN A 49 -5.15 -25.13 20.20
N PRO A 50 -3.94 -24.62 19.85
CA PRO A 50 -3.78 -23.23 19.44
C PRO A 50 -4.55 -22.99 18.13
N VAL A 51 -5.24 -21.85 18.04
CA VAL A 51 -6.07 -21.49 16.88
C VAL A 51 -5.75 -20.13 16.30
N ALA A 52 -5.15 -19.22 17.06
CA ALA A 52 -4.73 -17.90 16.57
C ALA A 52 -3.43 -17.44 17.24
N ILE A 53 -2.68 -16.60 16.53
CA ILE A 53 -1.44 -15.95 17.02
C ILE A 53 -1.61 -14.45 16.76
N VAL A 54 -1.55 -13.64 17.81
CA VAL A 54 -1.90 -12.22 17.75
C VAL A 54 -0.78 -11.38 18.34
N GLN A 55 -0.45 -10.29 17.66
CA GLN A 55 0.46 -9.26 18.15
C GLN A 55 -0.33 -8.21 18.94
N MET A 56 0.21 -7.77 20.07
CA MET A 56 -0.27 -6.58 20.77
C MET A 56 0.40 -5.34 20.17
N PRO A 57 -0.35 -4.28 19.81
CA PRO A 57 0.22 -3.02 19.34
C PRO A 57 1.27 -2.47 20.30
N ASP A 58 2.32 -1.85 19.75
CA ASP A 58 3.44 -1.21 20.47
C ASP A 58 4.37 -2.14 21.29
N PHE A 59 4.15 -3.46 21.26
CA PHE A 59 5.02 -4.45 21.92
C PHE A 59 5.54 -5.47 20.91
N GLU A 60 6.82 -5.35 20.55
CA GLU A 60 7.46 -6.22 19.55
C GLU A 60 8.21 -7.40 20.16
N ASP A 61 8.35 -7.48 21.48
CA ASP A 61 9.13 -8.52 22.17
C ASP A 61 8.28 -9.71 22.64
N ARG A 62 7.02 -9.79 22.23
CA ARG A 62 6.04 -10.79 22.67
C ARG A 62 4.92 -11.00 21.66
N LEU A 63 4.26 -12.14 21.78
CA LEU A 63 3.04 -12.47 21.03
C LEU A 63 2.04 -13.23 21.90
N PHE A 64 0.81 -13.37 21.42
CA PHE A 64 -0.28 -14.01 22.16
C PHE A 64 -0.85 -15.18 21.37
N VAL A 65 -0.91 -16.36 21.98
CA VAL A 65 -1.47 -17.57 21.38
C VAL A 65 -2.84 -17.85 22.00
N VAL A 66 -3.86 -17.93 21.16
CA VAL A 66 -5.23 -18.28 21.56
C VAL A 66 -5.37 -19.79 21.58
N GLU A 67 -5.65 -20.33 22.77
CA GLU A 67 -5.92 -21.75 23.00
C GLU A 67 -7.43 -21.99 23.04
N LYS A 68 -7.93 -22.85 22.16
CA LYS A 68 -9.37 -23.11 21.93
C LYS A 68 -10.17 -23.47 23.19
N VAL A 69 -9.48 -24.00 24.20
CA VAL A 69 -10.06 -24.36 25.51
C VAL A 69 -10.52 -23.16 26.34
N GLY A 70 -10.18 -21.92 25.93
CA GLY A 70 -10.53 -20.70 26.65
C GLY A 70 -9.36 -20.04 27.36
N ARG A 71 -8.13 -20.24 26.86
CA ARG A 71 -6.92 -19.62 27.43
C ARG A 71 -6.21 -18.76 26.39
N ILE A 72 -5.59 -17.68 26.84
CA ILE A 72 -4.68 -16.86 26.03
C ILE A 72 -3.30 -16.95 26.68
N ARG A 73 -2.29 -17.34 25.91
CA ARG A 73 -0.90 -17.47 26.36
C ARG A 73 -0.06 -16.33 25.79
N MET A 74 0.58 -15.54 26.64
CA MET A 74 1.63 -14.61 26.21
C MET A 74 2.94 -15.39 26.07
N VAL A 75 3.67 -15.19 24.97
CA VAL A 75 4.99 -15.77 24.72
C VAL A 75 6.02 -14.65 24.62
N THR A 76 7.14 -14.76 25.34
CA THR A 76 8.27 -13.82 25.23
C THR A 76 9.18 -14.23 24.07
N LEU A 77 9.66 -13.23 23.30
CA LEU A 77 10.50 -13.45 22.11
C LEU A 77 11.97 -13.07 22.34
N ARG A 78 12.25 -12.24 23.35
CA ARG A 78 13.64 -11.92 23.73
C ARG A 78 14.25 -13.01 24.62
N GLY A 79 15.43 -13.49 24.23
CA GLY A 79 16.15 -14.51 24.98
C GLY A 79 15.60 -15.92 24.72
N GLN A 80 15.50 -16.73 25.78
CA GLN A 80 14.86 -18.04 25.68
C GLN A 80 13.33 -17.87 25.77
N PRO A 81 12.54 -18.34 24.79
CA PRO A 81 11.10 -18.18 24.82
C PRO A 81 10.44 -18.89 26.01
N GLU A 82 9.59 -18.17 26.72
CA GLU A 82 8.74 -18.68 27.80
C GLU A 82 7.30 -18.26 27.54
N HIS A 83 6.33 -18.93 28.18
CA HIS A 83 4.92 -18.56 28.05
C HIS A 83 4.17 -18.50 29.38
N PHE A 84 3.27 -17.52 29.50
CA PHE A 84 2.48 -17.23 30.70
C PHE A 84 0.99 -17.16 30.32
N THR A 85 0.09 -17.37 31.27
CA THR A 85 -1.35 -17.15 31.03
C THR A 85 -1.63 -15.65 31.08
N PHE A 86 -2.07 -15.10 29.94
CA PHE A 86 -2.59 -13.73 29.86
C PHE A 86 -4.04 -13.66 30.35
N MET A 87 -4.88 -14.61 29.95
CA MET A 87 -6.31 -14.67 30.28
C MET A 87 -6.77 -16.13 30.35
N ASP A 88 -7.65 -16.43 31.30
CA ASP A 88 -8.31 -17.74 31.46
C ASP A 88 -9.83 -17.54 31.56
N LEU A 89 -10.56 -18.04 30.57
CA LEU A 89 -12.01 -18.04 30.43
C LEU A 89 -12.56 -19.47 30.33
N THR A 90 -11.81 -20.48 30.79
CA THR A 90 -12.18 -21.90 30.65
C THR A 90 -13.51 -22.25 31.35
N ASP A 91 -13.91 -21.47 32.35
CA ASP A 91 -15.20 -21.58 33.05
C ASP A 91 -16.36 -20.93 32.28
N ARG A 92 -16.08 -20.08 31.30
CA ARG A 92 -17.09 -19.39 30.46
C ARG A 92 -17.18 -19.93 29.04
N VAL A 93 -16.13 -20.58 28.55
CA VAL A 93 -16.03 -21.09 27.18
C VAL A 93 -16.60 -22.51 27.07
N ARG A 94 -17.42 -22.75 26.05
CA ARG A 94 -17.83 -24.10 25.63
C ARG A 94 -16.92 -24.57 24.51
N SER A 95 -15.96 -25.43 24.84
CA SER A 95 -15.00 -25.97 23.86
C SER A 95 -15.45 -27.32 23.27
N GLY A 96 -15.18 -27.55 21.98
CA GLY A 96 -15.33 -28.85 21.30
C GLY A 96 -16.07 -28.76 19.98
N GLY A 97 -15.71 -29.60 18.99
CA GLY A 97 -16.12 -29.37 17.60
C GLY A 97 -15.39 -28.14 17.07
N GLU A 98 -16.08 -27.21 16.40
CA GLU A 98 -15.51 -25.90 16.01
C GLU A 98 -15.57 -24.86 17.16
N ARG A 99 -16.43 -25.08 18.15
CA ARG A 99 -16.61 -24.19 19.32
C ARG A 99 -15.36 -24.06 20.19
N GLY A 100 -15.19 -22.89 20.78
CA GLY A 100 -14.12 -22.57 21.72
C GLY A 100 -13.88 -21.08 21.85
N LEU A 101 -12.70 -20.70 22.31
CA LEU A 101 -12.16 -19.34 22.15
C LEU A 101 -11.46 -19.26 20.80
N LEU A 102 -11.94 -18.40 19.89
CA LEU A 102 -11.62 -18.46 18.46
C LEU A 102 -10.91 -17.21 17.93
N GLY A 103 -11.19 -16.04 18.51
CA GLY A 103 -10.62 -14.76 18.06
C GLY A 103 -10.11 -13.90 19.23
N LEU A 104 -9.08 -13.10 18.94
CA LEU A 104 -8.51 -12.10 19.84
C LEU A 104 -8.05 -10.89 19.01
N ALA A 105 -8.43 -9.68 19.44
CA ALA A 105 -7.88 -8.44 18.92
C ALA A 105 -7.59 -7.47 20.06
N PHE A 106 -6.39 -6.89 20.09
CA PHE A 106 -6.10 -5.74 20.95
C PHE A 106 -6.58 -4.47 20.30
N HIS A 107 -7.11 -3.54 21.10
CA HIS A 107 -7.49 -2.21 20.62
C HIS A 107 -6.27 -1.48 20.02
N PRO A 108 -6.41 -0.68 18.94
CA PRO A 108 -5.29 0.10 18.40
C PRO A 108 -4.66 1.01 19.46
N ASP A 109 -5.48 1.65 20.30
CA ASP A 109 -5.04 2.44 21.47
C ASP A 109 -4.88 1.62 22.76
N HIS A 110 -4.57 0.32 22.68
CA HIS A 110 -4.45 -0.58 23.84
C HIS A 110 -3.47 -0.06 24.89
N ALA A 111 -2.36 0.54 24.48
CA ALA A 111 -1.39 1.13 25.41
C ALA A 111 -2.01 2.21 26.32
N SER A 112 -3.07 2.88 25.85
CA SER A 112 -3.76 3.93 26.60
C SER A 112 -5.01 3.43 27.35
N ASN A 113 -5.79 2.53 26.75
CA ASN A 113 -7.09 2.12 27.30
C ASN A 113 -7.10 0.71 27.92
N GLY A 114 -6.10 -0.13 27.61
CA GLY A 114 -5.98 -1.51 28.07
C GLY A 114 -7.03 -2.47 27.50
N PHE A 115 -7.74 -2.10 26.42
CA PHE A 115 -8.87 -2.88 25.89
C PHE A 115 -8.43 -3.95 24.90
N PHE A 116 -9.04 -5.13 25.02
CA PHE A 116 -8.96 -6.19 24.03
C PHE A 116 -10.32 -6.88 23.87
N TYR A 117 -10.49 -7.56 22.76
CA TYR A 117 -11.74 -8.14 22.31
C TYR A 117 -11.52 -9.61 22.02
N VAL A 118 -12.46 -10.43 22.46
CA VAL A 118 -12.43 -11.88 22.23
C VAL A 118 -13.73 -12.34 21.63
N PHE A 119 -13.64 -13.33 20.76
CA PHE A 119 -14.78 -14.06 20.24
C PHE A 119 -14.72 -15.50 20.71
N TYR A 120 -15.80 -15.98 21.31
CA TYR A 120 -15.88 -17.33 21.84
C TYR A 120 -17.31 -17.87 21.85
N THR A 121 -17.43 -19.20 21.81
CA THR A 121 -18.71 -19.87 22.09
C THR A 121 -18.91 -19.94 23.61
N ALA A 122 -19.92 -19.26 24.13
CA ALA A 122 -20.18 -19.18 25.56
C ALA A 122 -20.92 -20.39 26.11
N GLN A 123 -20.68 -20.72 27.39
CA GLN A 123 -21.53 -21.64 28.14
C GLN A 123 -22.89 -21.01 28.41
N GLY A 124 -23.95 -21.83 28.37
CA GLY A 124 -25.34 -21.38 28.60
C GLY A 124 -26.33 -21.91 27.57
N SER A 125 -27.60 -21.49 27.71
CA SER A 125 -28.67 -21.84 26.78
C SER A 125 -28.37 -21.30 25.38
N GLY A 126 -28.49 -22.15 24.35
CA GLY A 126 -28.23 -21.77 22.96
C GLY A 126 -26.75 -21.52 22.61
N SER A 127 -25.82 -21.77 23.55
CA SER A 127 -24.36 -21.65 23.40
C SER A 127 -23.91 -20.56 22.44
N PRO A 128 -24.20 -19.29 22.78
CA PRO A 128 -24.09 -18.21 21.84
C PRO A 128 -22.65 -17.99 21.41
N ASN A 129 -22.50 -17.63 20.14
CA ASN A 129 -21.29 -17.01 19.60
C ASN A 129 -21.23 -15.57 20.13
N ARG A 130 -20.26 -15.33 21.00
CA ARG A 130 -20.16 -14.10 21.80
C ARG A 130 -18.92 -13.31 21.44
N LEU A 131 -19.15 -12.03 21.16
CA LEU A 131 -18.11 -11.01 21.07
C LEU A 131 -18.12 -10.17 22.36
N SER A 132 -17.00 -10.14 23.07
CA SER A 132 -16.85 -9.40 24.31
C SER A 132 -15.60 -8.54 24.31
N ARG A 133 -15.69 -7.37 24.94
CA ARG A 133 -14.54 -6.53 25.31
C ARG A 133 -14.13 -6.82 26.75
N PHE A 134 -12.83 -6.88 27.01
CA PHE A 134 -12.21 -6.96 28.32
C PHE A 134 -11.16 -5.86 28.48
N LYS A 135 -10.65 -5.71 29.70
CA LYS A 135 -9.50 -4.86 30.03
C LYS A 135 -8.39 -5.68 30.67
N VAL A 136 -7.16 -5.20 30.52
CA VAL A 136 -6.04 -5.64 31.36
C VAL A 136 -6.19 -5.12 32.78
N THR A 137 -5.52 -5.75 33.73
CA THR A 137 -5.49 -5.29 35.12
C THR A 137 -4.81 -3.92 35.22
N PRO A 138 -5.16 -3.07 36.22
CA PRO A 138 -4.54 -1.76 36.38
C PRO A 138 -3.03 -1.78 36.60
N ASP A 139 -2.51 -2.88 37.18
CA ASP A 139 -1.11 -3.00 37.61
C ASP A 139 -0.22 -3.75 36.61
N ASP A 140 -0.80 -4.50 35.66
CA ASP A 140 -0.06 -5.30 34.68
C ASP A 140 -0.77 -5.29 33.30
N PRO A 141 -0.17 -4.65 32.27
CA PRO A 141 -0.72 -4.63 30.90
C PRO A 141 -0.63 -5.98 30.18
N PHE A 142 -0.02 -7.00 30.81
CA PHE A 142 0.09 -8.36 30.31
C PHE A 142 -0.71 -9.37 31.14
N ALA A 143 -1.67 -8.89 31.93
CA ALA A 143 -2.66 -9.71 32.62
C ALA A 143 -4.07 -9.22 32.28
N GLY A 144 -4.85 -10.04 31.58
CA GLY A 144 -6.25 -9.77 31.29
C GLY A 144 -7.14 -10.01 32.52
N ASP A 145 -8.12 -9.13 32.76
CA ASP A 145 -9.05 -9.21 33.88
C ASP A 145 -10.41 -9.79 33.44
N PRO A 146 -10.74 -11.05 33.78
CA PRO A 146 -12.00 -11.67 33.36
C PRO A 146 -13.24 -10.98 33.97
N GLU A 147 -13.11 -10.22 35.06
CA GLU A 147 -14.24 -9.54 35.70
C GLU A 147 -14.66 -8.25 34.96
N THR A 148 -13.90 -7.83 33.95
CA THR A 148 -14.16 -6.61 33.17
C THR A 148 -15.00 -6.84 31.91
N GLU A 149 -15.57 -8.04 31.74
CA GLU A 149 -16.31 -8.42 30.55
C GLU A 149 -17.45 -7.45 30.24
N LEU A 150 -17.41 -6.89 29.03
CA LEU A 150 -18.51 -6.16 28.43
C LEU A 150 -18.92 -6.86 27.13
N ILE A 151 -20.06 -7.53 27.17
CA ILE A 151 -20.64 -8.22 26.00
C ILE A 151 -21.04 -7.18 24.97
N LEU A 152 -20.65 -7.38 23.72
CA LEU A 152 -21.02 -6.56 22.57
C LEU A 152 -22.13 -7.22 21.75
N ILE A 153 -21.88 -8.46 21.31
CA ILE A 153 -22.81 -9.29 20.53
C ILE A 153 -22.91 -10.65 21.21
N ASP A 154 -24.12 -11.17 21.34
CA ASP A 154 -24.43 -12.46 21.97
C ASP A 154 -25.40 -13.27 21.10
N GLN A 155 -24.92 -13.81 19.98
CA GLN A 155 -25.73 -14.47 18.95
C GLN A 155 -25.94 -15.95 19.30
N PRO A 156 -27.17 -16.41 19.60
CA PRO A 156 -27.45 -17.85 19.77
C PRO A 156 -27.04 -18.64 18.51
N ASP A 157 -26.53 -19.86 18.71
CA ASP A 157 -26.08 -20.76 17.63
C ASP A 157 -26.62 -22.18 17.86
N ASP A 158 -27.48 -22.63 16.96
CA ASP A 158 -28.18 -23.92 17.08
C ASP A 158 -27.38 -25.14 16.61
N ALA A 159 -26.36 -24.99 15.74
CA ALA A 159 -25.62 -26.13 15.16
C ALA A 159 -24.26 -26.38 15.84
N GLY A 160 -23.65 -25.34 16.40
CA GLY A 160 -22.36 -25.39 17.07
C GLY A 160 -21.20 -25.81 16.17
N ASN A 161 -21.32 -25.55 14.86
CA ASN A 161 -20.28 -25.56 13.85
C ASN A 161 -20.52 -24.39 12.88
N HIS A 162 -19.54 -24.06 12.06
CA HIS A 162 -19.43 -22.82 11.29
C HIS A 162 -19.54 -21.57 12.18
N ASN A 163 -18.84 -21.61 13.31
CA ASN A 163 -18.85 -20.53 14.29
C ASN A 163 -18.09 -19.29 13.80
N GLY A 164 -17.22 -19.43 12.79
CA GLY A 164 -16.29 -18.38 12.34
C GLY A 164 -15.45 -17.88 13.52
N GLY A 165 -15.46 -16.57 13.72
CA GLY A 165 -15.03 -15.97 14.98
C GLY A 165 -13.67 -15.31 14.97
N ASP A 166 -13.07 -15.10 13.81
CA ASP A 166 -11.87 -14.27 13.74
C ASP A 166 -12.20 -12.80 13.96
N VAL A 167 -11.29 -12.07 14.60
CA VAL A 167 -11.51 -10.70 15.03
C VAL A 167 -10.27 -9.87 14.75
N HIS A 168 -10.43 -8.77 14.01
CA HIS A 168 -9.34 -7.85 13.68
C HIS A 168 -9.79 -6.40 13.71
N PHE A 169 -8.89 -5.50 14.11
CA PHE A 169 -9.07 -4.09 13.78
C PHE A 169 -8.62 -3.85 12.35
N GLY A 170 -9.47 -3.19 11.57
CA GLY A 170 -9.12 -2.73 10.23
C GLY A 170 -8.20 -1.52 10.27
N PRO A 171 -7.58 -1.15 9.12
CA PRO A 171 -6.75 0.04 9.02
C PRO A 171 -7.51 1.35 9.30
N ASP A 172 -8.83 1.34 9.20
CA ASP A 172 -9.74 2.43 9.55
C ASP A 172 -10.08 2.51 11.06
N GLY A 173 -9.53 1.60 11.85
CA GLY A 173 -9.68 1.54 13.30
C GLY A 173 -11.03 0.99 13.77
N TYR A 174 -11.84 0.39 12.90
CA TYR A 174 -13.06 -0.30 13.32
C TYR A 174 -12.81 -1.79 13.58
N LEU A 175 -13.67 -2.43 14.37
CA LEU A 175 -13.56 -3.85 14.70
C LEU A 175 -14.32 -4.69 13.66
N TYR A 176 -13.63 -5.67 13.07
CA TYR A 176 -14.17 -6.62 12.10
C TYR A 176 -14.30 -8.01 12.73
N VAL A 177 -15.41 -8.70 12.43
CA VAL A 177 -15.71 -10.02 12.99
C VAL A 177 -16.27 -10.94 11.91
N ALA A 178 -15.66 -12.11 11.72
CA ALA A 178 -16.12 -13.14 10.78
C ALA A 178 -17.16 -14.06 11.43
N LEU A 179 -18.23 -14.40 10.71
CA LEU A 179 -19.33 -15.25 11.19
C LEU A 179 -19.76 -16.21 10.08
N GLY A 180 -19.77 -17.51 10.39
CA GLY A 180 -20.29 -18.53 9.47
C GLY A 180 -21.81 -18.55 9.41
N ASP A 181 -22.35 -19.44 8.60
CA ASP A 181 -23.78 -19.54 8.26
C ASP A 181 -24.65 -20.22 9.34
N GLU A 182 -24.10 -20.47 10.54
CA GLU A 182 -24.69 -21.26 11.62
C GLU A 182 -24.73 -22.78 11.34
N GLY A 183 -23.89 -23.28 10.44
CA GLY A 183 -23.64 -24.71 10.37
C GLY A 183 -24.65 -25.50 9.55
N ASN A 184 -24.69 -26.81 9.82
CA ASN A 184 -25.46 -27.80 9.06
C ASN A 184 -25.08 -27.87 7.57
N ALA A 185 -25.79 -28.72 6.82
CA ALA A 185 -25.61 -28.85 5.38
C ALA A 185 -26.66 -28.03 4.62
N ASN A 186 -26.24 -27.45 3.49
CA ASN A 186 -27.07 -26.76 2.51
C ASN A 186 -27.83 -25.55 3.07
N ASP A 187 -27.21 -24.77 3.97
CA ASP A 187 -27.82 -23.58 4.59
C ASP A 187 -29.24 -23.87 5.12
N SER A 188 -29.40 -24.98 5.85
CA SER A 188 -30.72 -25.47 6.25
C SER A 188 -31.48 -24.53 7.20
N LEU A 189 -30.77 -23.59 7.86
CA LEU A 189 -31.33 -22.55 8.71
C LEU A 189 -31.64 -21.25 7.93
N ASN A 190 -31.31 -21.22 6.63
CA ASN A 190 -31.56 -20.13 5.68
C ASN A 190 -31.08 -18.80 6.26
N ASN A 191 -29.81 -18.78 6.66
CA ASN A 191 -29.12 -17.62 7.19
C ASN A 191 -28.35 -16.88 6.10
N SER A 192 -27.83 -17.63 5.13
CA SER A 192 -27.16 -17.03 4.00
C SER A 192 -28.10 -16.11 3.22
N GLN A 193 -27.54 -15.07 2.59
CA GLN A 193 -28.32 -14.15 1.76
C GLN A 193 -29.49 -13.49 2.53
N ARG A 194 -29.29 -13.17 3.81
CA ARG A 194 -30.23 -12.40 4.67
C ARG A 194 -29.47 -11.36 5.47
N ILE A 195 -29.92 -10.11 5.39
CA ILE A 195 -29.34 -9.00 6.17
C ILE A 195 -30.25 -8.52 7.30
N GLU A 196 -31.44 -9.08 7.47
CA GLU A 196 -32.46 -8.58 8.43
C GLU A 196 -32.90 -9.63 9.46
N LYS A 197 -32.14 -10.74 9.57
CA LYS A 197 -32.47 -11.89 10.41
C LYS A 197 -31.57 -11.93 11.65
N ASP A 198 -30.37 -12.49 11.49
CA ASP A 198 -29.39 -12.77 12.54
C ASP A 198 -27.97 -12.35 12.05
N PHE A 199 -26.95 -12.51 12.89
CA PHE A 199 -25.55 -12.26 12.52
C PHE A 199 -24.85 -13.54 12.02
N PHE A 200 -25.07 -13.91 10.76
CA PHE A 200 -24.47 -15.09 10.14
C PHE A 200 -24.07 -14.85 8.68
N ALA A 201 -23.24 -15.75 8.15
CA ALA A 201 -22.83 -15.81 6.75
C ALA A 201 -22.20 -14.50 6.22
N GLY A 202 -21.31 -13.89 7.01
CA GLY A 202 -20.76 -12.59 6.67
C GLY A 202 -19.66 -12.08 7.59
N ILE A 203 -19.21 -10.87 7.30
CA ILE A 203 -18.23 -10.12 8.10
C ILE A 203 -18.90 -8.86 8.61
N LEU A 204 -18.79 -8.61 9.91
CA LEU A 204 -19.27 -7.40 10.56
C LEU A 204 -18.16 -6.33 10.59
N ARG A 205 -18.56 -5.06 10.66
CA ARG A 205 -17.70 -3.90 10.97
C ARG A 205 -18.43 -2.99 11.95
N ILE A 206 -17.91 -2.86 13.16
CA ILE A 206 -18.54 -2.11 14.25
C ILE A 206 -17.61 -1.05 14.85
N ASP A 207 -18.22 0.00 15.39
CA ASP A 207 -17.54 1.07 16.11
C ASP A 207 -17.60 0.85 17.62
N VAL A 208 -16.48 0.43 18.19
CA VAL A 208 -16.32 0.19 19.62
C VAL A 208 -15.95 1.45 20.41
N ASP A 209 -15.57 2.52 19.72
CA ASP A 209 -15.20 3.82 20.30
C ASP A 209 -16.40 4.76 20.43
N LYS A 210 -17.50 4.47 19.71
CA LYS A 210 -18.71 5.31 19.64
C LYS A 210 -18.37 6.73 19.18
N ARG A 211 -17.64 6.83 18.06
CA ARG A 211 -17.14 8.06 17.48
C ARG A 211 -18.31 9.02 17.15
N PRO A 212 -18.08 10.35 17.17
CA PRO A 212 -19.09 11.31 16.77
C PRO A 212 -19.62 11.03 15.36
N GLY A 213 -20.94 10.96 15.21
CA GLY A 213 -21.60 10.66 13.94
C GLY A 213 -21.90 9.18 13.69
N SER A 214 -21.37 8.27 14.51
CA SER A 214 -21.76 6.86 14.48
C SER A 214 -23.20 6.66 14.92
N LEU A 215 -23.86 5.68 14.31
CA LEU A 215 -25.28 5.40 14.50
C LEU A 215 -25.50 4.37 15.62
N PRO A 216 -26.64 4.37 16.32
CA PRO A 216 -27.01 3.26 17.19
C PRO A 216 -27.28 2.00 16.34
N PRO A 217 -26.97 0.80 16.86
CA PRO A 217 -27.34 -0.45 16.18
C PRO A 217 -28.85 -0.64 16.18
N ASN A 218 -29.37 -1.33 15.15
CA ASN A 218 -30.77 -1.70 15.09
C ASN A 218 -31.13 -2.72 16.18
N PRO A 219 -32.32 -2.63 16.81
CA PRO A 219 -32.72 -3.55 17.87
C PRO A 219 -32.67 -5.01 17.43
N HIS A 220 -32.07 -5.86 18.27
CA HIS A 220 -32.05 -7.31 18.12
C HIS A 220 -31.68 -7.96 19.47
N THR A 221 -32.10 -9.21 19.68
CA THR A 221 -31.89 -9.91 20.95
C THR A 221 -30.40 -10.17 21.25
N ALA A 222 -29.59 -10.33 20.20
CA ALA A 222 -28.14 -10.50 20.31
C ALA A 222 -27.36 -9.20 20.54
N VAL A 223 -28.00 -8.01 20.52
CA VAL A 223 -27.33 -6.71 20.56
C VAL A 223 -27.40 -6.09 21.96
N SER A 224 -26.25 -5.68 22.49
CA SER A 224 -26.12 -5.11 23.84
C SER A 224 -26.15 -3.58 23.93
N ASN A 225 -26.15 -2.86 22.80
CA ASN A 225 -25.95 -1.39 22.70
C ASN A 225 -24.60 -0.86 23.25
N ASN A 226 -23.61 -1.74 23.41
CA ASN A 226 -22.26 -1.39 23.88
C ASN A 226 -21.30 -0.96 22.77
N TYR A 227 -21.76 -0.92 21.52
CA TYR A 227 -21.04 -0.44 20.34
C TYR A 227 -21.96 0.46 19.49
N SER A 228 -21.41 1.07 18.45
CA SER A 228 -22.11 1.87 17.45
C SER A 228 -21.81 1.36 16.04
N ILE A 229 -22.52 1.90 15.05
CA ILE A 229 -22.40 1.53 13.65
C ILE A 229 -21.69 2.65 12.89
N PRO A 230 -20.60 2.37 12.17
CA PRO A 230 -20.03 3.35 11.25
C PRO A 230 -21.09 3.81 10.25
N PRO A 231 -21.30 5.13 10.07
CA PRO A 231 -22.39 5.64 9.23
C PRO A 231 -22.21 5.29 7.75
N ASP A 232 -21.00 4.91 7.35
CA ASP A 232 -20.70 4.49 6.00
C ASP A 232 -20.81 2.97 5.79
N ASN A 233 -21.29 2.18 6.75
CA ASN A 233 -21.53 0.76 6.51
C ASN A 233 -22.53 0.54 5.35
N PRO A 234 -22.32 -0.49 4.50
CA PRO A 234 -22.98 -0.61 3.20
C PRO A 234 -24.50 -0.84 3.26
N PHE A 235 -25.01 -1.39 4.35
CA PHE A 235 -26.44 -1.73 4.49
C PHE A 235 -27.20 -0.75 5.39
N VAL A 236 -26.58 0.35 5.83
CA VAL A 236 -27.26 1.42 6.57
C VAL A 236 -28.37 2.01 5.70
N GLY A 237 -29.62 1.96 6.19
CA GLY A 237 -30.79 2.49 5.47
C GLY A 237 -31.26 1.63 4.30
N ALA A 238 -30.77 0.41 4.14
CA ALA A 238 -31.21 -0.49 3.07
C ALA A 238 -32.72 -0.79 3.18
N THR A 239 -33.47 -0.50 2.11
CA THR A 239 -34.89 -0.87 1.96
C THR A 239 -35.08 -2.08 1.05
N THR A 240 -34.03 -2.46 0.32
CA THR A 240 -34.02 -3.63 -0.56
C THR A 240 -32.72 -4.40 -0.42
N PHE A 241 -32.79 -5.72 -0.59
CA PHE A 241 -31.64 -6.62 -0.69
C PHE A 241 -31.99 -7.78 -1.62
N LEU A 242 -31.16 -8.05 -2.63
CA LEU A 242 -31.41 -9.08 -3.65
C LEU A 242 -32.80 -8.96 -4.30
N ASN A 243 -33.20 -7.73 -4.66
CA ASN A 243 -34.51 -7.41 -5.23
C ASN A 243 -35.71 -7.78 -4.34
N ARG A 244 -35.48 -7.98 -3.04
CA ARG A 244 -36.53 -8.19 -2.03
C ARG A 244 -36.63 -6.96 -1.14
N SER A 245 -37.84 -6.59 -0.76
CA SER A 245 -38.05 -5.57 0.27
C SER A 245 -37.50 -6.09 1.59
N VAL A 246 -36.70 -5.27 2.27
CA VAL A 246 -36.25 -5.52 3.64
C VAL A 246 -36.77 -4.40 4.54
N ASN A 247 -36.95 -4.68 5.82
CA ASN A 247 -37.33 -3.65 6.80
C ASN A 247 -36.07 -2.95 7.32
N PRO A 248 -35.86 -1.63 7.04
CA PRO A 248 -34.66 -0.92 7.47
C PRO A 248 -34.39 -0.98 8.97
N ASP A 249 -35.43 -1.11 9.81
CA ASP A 249 -35.32 -1.20 11.27
C ASP A 249 -34.86 -2.58 11.76
N GLN A 250 -34.89 -3.59 10.89
CA GLN A 250 -34.45 -4.97 11.19
C GLN A 250 -33.12 -5.32 10.53
N VAL A 251 -32.68 -4.53 9.55
CA VAL A 251 -31.37 -4.72 8.91
C VAL A 251 -30.25 -4.72 9.96
N ARG A 252 -29.37 -5.71 9.87
CA ARG A 252 -28.12 -5.79 10.60
C ARG A 252 -27.12 -4.87 9.92
N THR A 253 -27.18 -3.59 10.29
CA THR A 253 -26.33 -2.52 9.75
C THR A 253 -24.84 -2.70 10.06
N GLU A 254 -24.51 -3.68 10.91
CA GLU A 254 -23.17 -4.16 11.22
C GLU A 254 -22.49 -4.84 10.03
N PHE A 255 -23.25 -5.42 9.08
CA PHE A 255 -22.64 -6.17 7.98
C PHE A 255 -21.76 -5.27 7.10
N TRP A 256 -20.53 -5.70 6.90
CA TRP A 256 -19.60 -5.17 5.91
C TRP A 256 -19.66 -5.97 4.61
N ALA A 257 -19.78 -7.30 4.71
CA ALA A 257 -19.89 -8.23 3.60
C ALA A 257 -20.76 -9.43 4.00
N VAL A 258 -21.35 -10.11 3.01
CA VAL A 258 -22.31 -11.20 3.20
C VAL A 258 -22.08 -12.32 2.19
N GLY A 259 -22.77 -13.46 2.37
CA GLY A 259 -22.72 -14.58 1.44
C GLY A 259 -21.47 -15.43 1.58
N LEU A 260 -20.87 -15.46 2.77
CA LEU A 260 -19.79 -16.38 3.13
C LEU A 260 -20.39 -17.61 3.82
N ARG A 261 -19.73 -18.77 3.75
CA ARG A 261 -20.20 -20.01 4.37
C ARG A 261 -19.66 -20.22 5.78
N ASN A 262 -18.35 -20.34 5.90
CA ASN A 262 -17.62 -20.53 7.14
C ASN A 262 -16.25 -19.82 7.05
N PRO A 263 -16.26 -18.46 7.09
CA PRO A 263 -15.04 -17.66 7.05
C PRO A 263 -14.25 -17.89 8.33
N TRP A 264 -13.08 -18.54 8.23
CA TRP A 264 -12.32 -18.99 9.39
C TRP A 264 -11.21 -18.03 9.82
N ARG A 265 -10.17 -17.77 9.00
CA ARG A 265 -9.18 -16.72 9.29
C ARG A 265 -9.23 -15.59 8.29
N MET A 266 -9.17 -14.39 8.85
CA MET A 266 -9.03 -13.12 8.17
C MET A 266 -7.62 -12.58 8.36
N ALA A 267 -7.15 -11.79 7.40
CA ALA A 267 -5.94 -10.99 7.58
C ALA A 267 -6.04 -9.69 6.80
N PHE A 268 -5.76 -8.58 7.47
CA PHE A 268 -5.44 -7.34 6.78
C PHE A 268 -3.97 -7.37 6.36
N ASP A 269 -3.70 -7.09 5.09
CA ASP A 269 -2.35 -6.70 4.69
C ASP A 269 -2.02 -5.34 5.31
N PRO A 270 -1.03 -5.23 6.21
CA PRO A 270 -0.74 -3.99 6.92
C PRO A 270 -0.28 -2.87 5.98
N VAL A 271 0.18 -3.21 4.78
CA VAL A 271 0.59 -2.27 3.75
C VAL A 271 -0.63 -1.84 2.94
N SER A 272 -1.21 -2.70 2.10
CA SER A 272 -2.31 -2.31 1.19
C SER A 272 -3.67 -2.08 1.86
N GLY A 273 -3.89 -2.63 3.06
CA GLY A 273 -5.17 -2.58 3.77
C GLY A 273 -6.24 -3.51 3.21
N LEU A 274 -5.89 -4.38 2.26
CA LEU A 274 -6.81 -5.42 1.76
C LEU A 274 -7.11 -6.45 2.85
N LEU A 275 -8.38 -6.85 2.94
CA LEU A 275 -8.85 -7.88 3.86
C LEU A 275 -8.96 -9.22 3.13
N TYR A 276 -8.07 -10.16 3.40
CA TYR A 276 -8.16 -11.53 2.91
C TYR A 276 -8.98 -12.39 3.87
N THR A 277 -9.69 -13.38 3.35
CA THR A 277 -10.45 -14.34 4.17
C THR A 277 -10.42 -15.71 3.51
N GLY A 278 -10.11 -16.75 4.28
CA GLY A 278 -10.35 -18.13 3.86
C GLY A 278 -11.78 -18.55 4.21
N ASP A 279 -12.56 -18.98 3.21
CA ASP A 279 -13.95 -19.44 3.39
C ASP A 279 -14.07 -20.94 3.09
N VAL A 280 -14.48 -21.71 4.11
CA VAL A 280 -14.55 -23.17 4.00
C VAL A 280 -15.80 -23.59 3.25
N GLY A 281 -15.60 -24.29 2.14
CA GLY A 281 -16.68 -24.83 1.31
C GLY A 281 -17.41 -26.00 1.93
N GLN A 282 -18.53 -26.40 1.31
CA GLN A 282 -19.31 -27.54 1.78
C GLN A 282 -18.70 -28.89 1.39
N GLY A 283 -18.10 -28.97 0.20
CA GLY A 283 -17.57 -30.23 -0.31
C GLY A 283 -17.00 -30.21 -1.72
N ARG A 284 -17.07 -29.08 -2.43
CA ARG A 284 -16.57 -28.96 -3.82
C ARG A 284 -15.32 -28.12 -3.89
N LEU A 285 -15.38 -26.90 -3.35
CA LEU A 285 -14.35 -25.89 -3.51
C LEU A 285 -14.07 -25.21 -2.18
N GLU A 286 -12.79 -24.99 -1.91
CA GLU A 286 -12.31 -24.12 -0.84
C GLU A 286 -11.88 -22.79 -1.45
N GLU A 287 -12.01 -21.68 -0.72
CA GLU A 287 -11.93 -20.34 -1.29
C GLU A 287 -11.06 -19.39 -0.48
N VAL A 288 -10.37 -18.49 -1.19
CA VAL A 288 -9.79 -17.28 -0.61
C VAL A 288 -10.40 -16.08 -1.28
N ASP A 289 -10.94 -15.17 -0.46
CA ASP A 289 -11.61 -13.95 -0.88
C ASP A 289 -10.83 -12.71 -0.48
N ILE A 290 -10.94 -11.67 -1.31
CA ILE A 290 -10.63 -10.30 -0.90
C ILE A 290 -11.95 -9.60 -0.59
N ILE A 291 -12.13 -9.26 0.68
CA ILE A 291 -13.38 -8.75 1.22
C ILE A 291 -13.58 -7.27 0.84
N GLN A 292 -14.69 -6.99 0.17
CA GLN A 292 -15.07 -5.66 -0.32
C GLN A 292 -16.30 -5.14 0.42
N LYS A 293 -16.38 -3.80 0.52
CA LYS A 293 -17.54 -3.11 1.09
C LYS A 293 -18.83 -3.48 0.37
N GLY A 294 -19.79 -4.05 1.09
CA GLY A 294 -21.08 -4.48 0.56
C GLY A 294 -21.00 -5.73 -0.33
N GLY A 295 -19.84 -6.39 -0.37
CA GLY A 295 -19.60 -7.56 -1.20
C GLY A 295 -20.51 -8.73 -0.82
N ASN A 296 -20.91 -9.49 -1.84
CA ASN A 296 -21.68 -10.72 -1.70
C ASN A 296 -20.88 -11.89 -2.30
N TYR A 297 -20.46 -12.84 -1.47
CA TYR A 297 -19.61 -13.98 -1.84
C TYR A 297 -20.42 -15.21 -2.24
N GLY A 298 -21.74 -15.05 -2.29
CA GLY A 298 -22.65 -15.90 -3.05
C GLY A 298 -23.11 -17.18 -2.40
N TRP A 299 -22.54 -17.63 -1.28
CA TRP A 299 -23.12 -18.73 -0.51
C TRP A 299 -24.55 -18.38 -0.07
N SER A 300 -25.55 -19.25 -0.22
CA SER A 300 -25.49 -20.66 -0.67
C SER A 300 -25.87 -20.90 -2.14
N PHE A 301 -26.00 -19.84 -2.95
CA PHE A 301 -26.21 -19.94 -4.39
C PHE A 301 -24.95 -20.36 -5.14
N LYS A 302 -23.79 -20.01 -4.59
CA LYS A 302 -22.46 -20.34 -5.08
C LYS A 302 -21.64 -21.08 -4.02
N GLU A 303 -20.71 -21.89 -4.49
CA GLU A 303 -19.60 -22.47 -3.73
C GLU A 303 -18.40 -22.30 -4.66
N GLY A 304 -17.65 -21.23 -4.47
CA GLY A 304 -16.68 -20.68 -5.40
C GLY A 304 -17.39 -20.20 -6.66
N THR A 305 -16.74 -20.43 -7.79
CA THR A 305 -17.36 -20.19 -9.09
C THR A 305 -18.43 -21.23 -9.46
N ALA A 306 -18.52 -22.34 -8.72
CA ALA A 306 -19.47 -23.41 -8.97
C ALA A 306 -20.86 -23.13 -8.39
N ASP A 307 -21.87 -23.82 -8.92
CA ASP A 307 -23.23 -23.77 -8.39
C ASP A 307 -23.28 -24.36 -6.97
N GLY A 308 -23.70 -23.54 -6.01
CA GLY A 308 -23.98 -23.96 -4.64
C GLY A 308 -25.27 -24.80 -4.53
N PRO A 309 -25.58 -25.30 -3.33
CA PRO A 309 -26.75 -26.16 -3.12
C PRO A 309 -28.08 -25.49 -3.47
N ASP A 310 -28.16 -24.15 -3.34
CA ASP A 310 -29.36 -23.37 -3.57
C ASP A 310 -29.30 -22.54 -4.86
N ALA A 311 -28.38 -22.85 -5.79
CA ALA A 311 -28.19 -22.11 -7.05
C ALA A 311 -29.49 -21.86 -7.85
N ARG A 312 -30.43 -22.83 -7.81
CA ARG A 312 -31.74 -22.71 -8.50
C ARG A 312 -32.70 -21.70 -7.86
N ARG A 313 -32.40 -21.23 -6.65
CA ARG A 313 -33.18 -20.22 -5.91
C ARG A 313 -32.54 -18.84 -5.95
N ALA A 314 -31.42 -18.69 -6.66
CA ALA A 314 -30.81 -17.38 -6.89
C ALA A 314 -31.84 -16.45 -7.55
N PRO A 315 -32.07 -15.24 -6.99
CA PRO A 315 -32.98 -14.29 -7.59
C PRO A 315 -32.43 -13.74 -8.91
N GLU A 316 -33.33 -13.24 -9.76
CA GLU A 316 -32.94 -12.55 -11.00
C GLU A 316 -32.05 -11.35 -10.67
N GLY A 317 -30.95 -11.19 -11.42
CA GLY A 317 -29.98 -10.11 -11.21
C GLY A 317 -29.05 -10.32 -10.02
N PHE A 318 -28.99 -11.52 -9.43
CA PHE A 318 -27.97 -11.88 -8.45
C PHE A 318 -26.55 -11.73 -9.05
N VAL A 319 -25.67 -11.04 -8.32
CA VAL A 319 -24.27 -10.83 -8.65
C VAL A 319 -23.44 -11.21 -7.43
N ASP A 320 -22.56 -12.19 -7.60
CA ASP A 320 -21.52 -12.56 -6.66
C ASP A 320 -20.17 -11.91 -7.01
N ILE A 321 -19.32 -11.81 -6.00
CA ILE A 321 -17.89 -11.54 -6.17
C ILE A 321 -17.18 -12.91 -6.12
N PRO A 322 -16.53 -13.34 -7.21
CA PRO A 322 -15.82 -14.61 -7.21
C PRO A 322 -14.56 -14.54 -6.33
N PRO A 323 -14.12 -15.68 -5.77
CA PRO A 323 -12.90 -15.75 -4.98
C PRO A 323 -11.66 -15.43 -5.82
N VAL A 324 -10.63 -14.89 -5.18
CA VAL A 324 -9.34 -14.64 -5.85
C VAL A 324 -8.55 -15.93 -6.06
N LEU A 325 -8.85 -16.97 -5.28
CA LEU A 325 -8.34 -18.32 -5.44
C LEU A 325 -9.43 -19.31 -5.01
N GLU A 326 -9.58 -20.39 -5.78
CA GLU A 326 -10.36 -21.56 -5.39
C GLU A 326 -9.61 -22.85 -5.70
N TYR A 327 -9.85 -23.90 -4.90
CA TYR A 327 -9.32 -25.23 -5.18
C TYR A 327 -10.24 -26.36 -4.79
N ARG A 328 -10.11 -27.49 -5.49
CA ARG A 328 -11.01 -28.64 -5.34
C ARG A 328 -10.71 -29.44 -4.09
N HIS A 329 -11.78 -30.00 -3.53
CA HIS A 329 -11.66 -30.99 -2.47
C HIS A 329 -10.84 -32.22 -2.90
N GLY A 330 -10.09 -32.79 -1.97
CA GLY A 330 -9.44 -34.09 -2.11
C GLY A 330 -8.01 -34.14 -1.58
N SER A 331 -7.24 -35.07 -2.15
CA SER A 331 -5.85 -35.32 -1.78
C SER A 331 -4.94 -35.09 -2.99
N GLY A 332 -4.11 -34.06 -2.92
CA GLY A 332 -3.15 -33.71 -3.98
C GLY A 332 -2.30 -32.51 -3.54
N PRO A 333 -1.30 -32.12 -4.35
CA PRO A 333 -0.48 -30.94 -4.06
C PRO A 333 -1.28 -29.63 -4.19
N ASP A 334 -2.32 -29.59 -5.04
CA ASP A 334 -3.16 -28.41 -5.31
C ASP A 334 -4.63 -28.66 -4.92
N ARG A 335 -4.84 -29.48 -3.88
CA ARG A 335 -6.15 -29.84 -3.34
C ARG A 335 -6.12 -29.83 -1.83
N GLY A 336 -7.26 -29.52 -1.22
CA GLY A 336 -7.43 -29.50 0.23
C GLY A 336 -8.86 -29.87 0.61
N ASN A 337 -9.29 -29.66 1.86
CA ASN A 337 -10.65 -29.97 2.31
C ASN A 337 -11.14 -29.08 3.47
N SER A 338 -10.37 -28.06 3.85
CA SER A 338 -10.75 -27.03 4.82
C SER A 338 -9.71 -25.93 4.77
N ILE A 339 -9.95 -24.87 3.99
CA ILE A 339 -9.07 -23.70 3.98
C ILE A 339 -8.96 -23.10 5.38
N THR A 340 -7.75 -22.80 5.82
CA THR A 340 -7.53 -22.10 7.08
C THR A 340 -7.56 -20.59 6.89
N GLY A 341 -7.17 -20.09 5.72
CA GLY A 341 -6.78 -18.70 5.52
C GLY A 341 -5.28 -18.55 5.77
N GLY A 342 -4.81 -17.31 5.97
CA GLY A 342 -3.39 -16.99 5.86
C GLY A 342 -3.05 -15.55 6.20
N VAL A 343 -1.83 -15.13 5.85
CA VAL A 343 -1.28 -13.78 6.06
C VAL A 343 -0.47 -13.34 4.84
N VAL A 344 -0.39 -12.02 4.58
CA VAL A 344 0.52 -11.48 3.56
C VAL A 344 1.92 -11.35 4.14
N TYR A 345 2.92 -11.93 3.48
CA TYR A 345 4.31 -11.85 3.94
C TYR A 345 4.91 -10.48 3.65
N ARG A 346 5.33 -9.79 4.71
CA ARG A 346 6.02 -8.48 4.65
C ARG A 346 7.34 -8.47 5.44
N GLY A 347 7.88 -9.65 5.76
CA GLY A 347 9.17 -9.83 6.46
C GLY A 347 10.39 -9.74 5.55
N ASP A 348 11.58 -9.77 6.14
CA ASP A 348 12.85 -9.51 5.46
C ASP A 348 13.65 -10.76 5.05
N ARG A 349 13.28 -11.95 5.54
CA ARG A 349 14.08 -13.19 5.38
C ARG A 349 13.69 -14.09 4.21
N LEU A 350 12.48 -13.92 3.64
CA LEU A 350 11.95 -14.74 2.55
C LEU A 350 11.51 -13.85 1.39
N SER A 351 12.44 -13.14 0.73
CA SER A 351 12.08 -12.11 -0.26
C SER A 351 11.26 -12.63 -1.44
N GLN A 352 11.44 -13.90 -1.81
CA GLN A 352 10.65 -14.58 -2.83
C GLN A 352 9.18 -14.73 -2.44
N LEU A 353 8.80 -14.49 -1.17
CA LEU A 353 7.43 -14.44 -0.70
C LEU A 353 6.93 -13.01 -0.42
N TYR A 354 7.77 -11.97 -0.55
CA TYR A 354 7.34 -10.61 -0.23
C TYR A 354 6.11 -10.20 -1.05
N GLY A 355 5.07 -9.73 -0.35
CA GLY A 355 3.76 -9.38 -0.92
C GLY A 355 2.86 -10.57 -1.27
N ALA A 356 3.31 -11.82 -1.11
CA ALA A 356 2.49 -12.99 -1.35
C ALA A 356 1.60 -13.30 -0.14
N TYR A 357 0.35 -13.72 -0.39
CA TYR A 357 -0.53 -14.28 0.63
C TYR A 357 -0.18 -15.74 0.87
N VAL A 358 0.29 -16.05 2.07
CA VAL A 358 0.66 -17.40 2.50
C VAL A 358 -0.46 -18.00 3.33
N PHE A 359 -0.98 -19.13 2.89
CA PHE A 359 -2.17 -19.77 3.47
C PHE A 359 -2.01 -21.29 3.57
N ALA A 360 -2.86 -21.92 4.37
CA ALA A 360 -2.85 -23.36 4.58
C ALA A 360 -4.23 -23.97 4.47
N ASP A 361 -4.26 -25.28 4.23
CA ASP A 361 -5.45 -26.10 4.38
C ASP A 361 -5.30 -27.04 5.59
N TYR A 362 -6.24 -26.95 6.53
CA TYR A 362 -6.20 -27.67 7.80
C TYR A 362 -6.09 -29.19 7.63
N VAL A 363 -6.82 -29.77 6.68
CA VAL A 363 -6.95 -31.23 6.53
C VAL A 363 -5.80 -31.83 5.74
N SER A 364 -5.52 -31.30 4.55
CA SER A 364 -4.42 -31.80 3.71
C SER A 364 -3.07 -31.45 4.31
N GLY A 365 -3.01 -30.33 5.03
CA GLY A 365 -1.79 -29.74 5.57
C GLY A 365 -0.96 -28.99 4.55
N ASN A 366 -1.41 -28.88 3.30
CA ASN A 366 -0.65 -28.15 2.30
C ASN A 366 -0.59 -26.66 2.68
N ILE A 367 0.57 -26.06 2.49
CA ILE A 367 0.84 -24.65 2.72
C ILE A 367 1.35 -24.06 1.41
N TRP A 368 0.76 -22.95 1.01
CA TRP A 368 1.02 -22.34 -0.27
C TRP A 368 1.21 -20.83 -0.15
N ALA A 369 1.76 -20.23 -1.20
CA ALA A 369 1.75 -18.79 -1.42
C ALA A 369 1.04 -18.47 -2.73
N MET A 370 0.31 -17.35 -2.74
CA MET A 370 -0.26 -16.79 -3.96
C MET A 370 0.02 -15.30 -4.12
N ARG A 371 0.06 -14.85 -5.38
CA ARG A 371 0.03 -13.43 -5.76
C ARG A 371 -1.18 -13.16 -6.64
N HIS A 372 -1.62 -11.91 -6.67
CA HIS A 372 -2.76 -11.49 -7.47
C HIS A 372 -2.59 -10.07 -8.02
N GLU A 373 -3.31 -9.79 -9.10
CA GLU A 373 -3.50 -8.47 -9.69
C GLU A 373 -5.01 -8.22 -9.79
N GLY A 374 -5.53 -7.29 -8.99
CA GLY A 374 -6.98 -7.13 -8.85
C GLY A 374 -7.64 -8.41 -8.31
N ASN A 375 -8.69 -8.91 -8.96
CA ASN A 375 -9.35 -10.17 -8.58
C ASN A 375 -8.75 -11.41 -9.28
N ARG A 376 -7.63 -11.26 -10.00
CA ARG A 376 -7.02 -12.35 -10.77
C ARG A 376 -5.75 -12.84 -10.07
N GLN A 377 -5.72 -14.13 -9.74
CA GLN A 377 -4.48 -14.79 -9.35
C GLN A 377 -3.42 -14.70 -10.47
N THR A 378 -2.20 -14.32 -10.11
CA THR A 378 -1.05 -14.31 -11.02
C THR A 378 -0.17 -15.54 -10.82
N ASP A 379 0.05 -15.96 -9.58
CA ASP A 379 0.87 -17.11 -9.20
C ASP A 379 0.27 -17.87 -8.02
N TRP A 380 0.42 -19.20 -7.98
CA TRP A 380 0.17 -20.04 -6.80
C TRP A 380 1.16 -21.21 -6.80
N PHE A 381 1.89 -21.39 -5.69
CA PHE A 381 2.88 -22.45 -5.54
C PHE A 381 2.92 -23.01 -4.12
N HIS A 382 3.30 -24.29 -4.04
CA HIS A 382 3.41 -25.04 -2.79
C HIS A 382 4.71 -24.72 -2.06
N LEU A 383 4.63 -24.46 -0.75
CA LEU A 383 5.77 -24.14 0.10
C LEU A 383 6.20 -25.34 0.94
N ALA A 384 5.27 -25.87 1.73
CA ALA A 384 5.52 -26.89 2.74
C ALA A 384 4.23 -27.64 3.08
N ARG A 385 4.32 -28.64 3.96
CA ARG A 385 3.16 -29.41 4.39
C ARG A 385 3.21 -29.79 5.87
N ASP A 386 2.16 -29.46 6.62
CA ASP A 386 1.89 -29.91 7.98
C ASP A 386 0.38 -29.85 8.26
N SER A 387 -0.24 -30.93 8.70
CA SER A 387 -1.69 -30.98 8.89
C SER A 387 -2.11 -30.44 10.26
N GLY A 388 -3.30 -29.85 10.34
CA GLY A 388 -3.79 -29.24 11.58
C GLY A 388 -3.40 -27.78 11.77
N ILE A 389 -2.85 -27.10 10.75
CA ILE A 389 -2.65 -25.65 10.82
C ILE A 389 -4.01 -24.96 10.89
N ALA A 390 -4.33 -24.36 12.03
CA ALA A 390 -5.62 -23.73 12.30
C ALA A 390 -5.55 -22.20 12.37
N GLY A 391 -4.36 -21.61 12.30
CA GLY A 391 -4.19 -20.17 12.30
C GLY A 391 -2.78 -19.74 11.98
N PHE A 392 -2.63 -18.44 11.78
CA PHE A 392 -1.38 -17.79 11.44
C PHE A 392 -1.11 -16.64 12.39
N GLY A 393 0.14 -16.18 12.41
CA GLY A 393 0.55 -14.89 12.96
C GLY A 393 1.91 -14.50 12.40
N ILE A 394 2.35 -13.31 12.78
CA ILE A 394 3.64 -12.76 12.38
C ILE A 394 4.50 -12.63 13.64
N ASP A 395 5.76 -13.04 13.57
CA ASP A 395 6.77 -12.72 14.56
C ASP A 395 7.06 -11.22 14.48
N PRO A 396 6.67 -10.40 15.48
CA PRO A 396 6.81 -8.95 15.41
C PRO A 396 8.26 -8.46 15.42
N THR A 397 9.23 -9.32 15.73
CA THR A 397 10.65 -8.93 15.75
C THR A 397 11.31 -8.95 14.37
N GLN A 398 10.79 -9.78 13.45
CA GLN A 398 11.44 -10.09 12.17
C GLN A 398 10.47 -10.18 10.99
N GLY A 399 9.15 -10.21 11.24
CA GLY A 399 8.14 -10.38 10.20
C GLY A 399 7.97 -11.82 9.71
N ASP A 400 8.56 -12.80 10.41
CA ASP A 400 8.47 -14.22 10.05
C ASP A 400 7.04 -14.78 10.22
N ILE A 401 6.65 -15.70 9.35
CA ILE A 401 5.35 -16.36 9.45
C ILE A 401 5.38 -17.44 10.50
N LEU A 402 4.43 -17.36 11.44
CA LEU A 402 4.15 -18.36 12.44
C LEU A 402 2.81 -19.06 12.13
N LEU A 403 2.75 -20.36 12.37
CA LEU A 403 1.58 -21.20 12.10
C LEU A 403 1.16 -21.94 13.38
N ALA A 404 -0.12 -21.84 13.74
CA ALA A 404 -0.69 -22.53 14.88
C ALA A 404 -1.09 -23.96 14.49
N ASP A 405 -0.30 -24.94 14.92
CA ASP A 405 -0.60 -26.36 14.73
C ASP A 405 -1.50 -26.85 15.88
N HIS A 406 -2.79 -26.88 15.58
CA HIS A 406 -3.86 -27.26 16.48
C HIS A 406 -3.76 -28.72 16.92
N ASN A 407 -3.29 -29.62 16.05
CA ASN A 407 -3.26 -31.06 16.31
C ASN A 407 -2.03 -31.45 17.13
N ALA A 408 -0.86 -30.90 16.81
CA ALA A 408 0.39 -31.21 17.49
C ALA A 408 0.71 -30.28 18.66
N ASN A 409 -0.17 -29.31 18.98
CA ASN A 409 -0.06 -28.45 20.17
C ASN A 409 1.23 -27.62 20.19
N ARG A 410 1.60 -27.05 19.04
CA ARG A 410 2.85 -26.31 18.83
C ARG A 410 2.63 -25.10 17.91
N ILE A 411 3.62 -24.21 17.89
CA ILE A 411 3.70 -23.13 16.90
C ILE A 411 4.87 -23.44 15.97
N MET A 412 4.61 -23.42 14.67
CA MET A 412 5.61 -23.64 13.63
C MET A 412 6.06 -22.29 13.04
N ARG A 413 7.28 -22.24 12.49
CA ARG A 413 7.82 -21.11 11.74
C ARG A 413 8.10 -21.57 10.31
N LEU A 414 7.73 -20.75 9.32
CA LEU A 414 8.13 -20.96 7.93
C LEU A 414 9.55 -20.43 7.71
N VAL A 415 10.43 -21.26 7.16
CA VAL A 415 11.84 -20.92 6.91
C VAL A 415 12.27 -21.33 5.50
N GLY A 416 13.29 -20.65 4.95
CA GLY A 416 14.00 -21.11 3.76
C GLY A 416 14.99 -22.21 4.12
N THR A 417 15.17 -23.21 3.24
CA THR A 417 16.10 -24.33 3.49
C THR A 417 17.56 -23.95 3.15
N GLU A 418 18.57 -24.69 3.63
CA GLU A 418 19.99 -24.38 3.35
C GLU A 418 20.33 -24.30 1.85
N ALA A 419 19.59 -24.99 0.97
CA ALA A 419 19.73 -24.87 -0.47
C ALA A 419 19.45 -23.43 -0.99
N THR A 420 18.68 -22.64 -0.24
CA THR A 420 18.38 -21.23 -0.55
C THR A 420 19.52 -20.27 -0.20
N THR A 421 20.49 -20.68 0.63
CA THR A 421 21.64 -19.83 1.02
C THR A 421 22.74 -19.78 -0.04
N ASN A 422 22.66 -20.60 -1.09
CA ASN A 422 23.62 -20.62 -2.20
C ASN A 422 23.05 -19.81 -3.37
N THR A 423 22.99 -18.49 -3.21
CA THR A 423 22.02 -17.61 -3.89
C THR A 423 22.24 -17.38 -5.38
N GLY A 424 23.10 -18.12 -6.08
CA GLY A 424 23.40 -17.93 -7.51
C GLY A 424 23.89 -16.52 -7.92
N PHE A 425 23.91 -15.57 -7.00
CA PHE A 425 24.28 -14.18 -7.16
C PHE A 425 25.80 -14.02 -6.98
N PRO A 426 26.42 -13.03 -7.63
CA PRO A 426 27.84 -12.73 -7.44
C PRO A 426 28.13 -12.42 -5.96
N PRO A 427 29.11 -13.08 -5.32
CA PRO A 427 29.39 -12.87 -3.90
C PRO A 427 30.08 -11.54 -3.62
N THR A 428 30.79 -10.96 -4.60
CA THR A 428 31.43 -9.66 -4.47
C THR A 428 31.06 -8.69 -5.59
N LEU A 429 31.31 -7.41 -5.38
CA LEU A 429 31.07 -6.37 -6.38
C LEU A 429 31.95 -6.57 -7.62
N ALA A 430 33.19 -7.02 -7.46
CA ALA A 430 34.05 -7.40 -8.59
C ALA A 430 33.40 -8.49 -9.46
N ASP A 431 32.80 -9.50 -8.84
CA ASP A 431 32.17 -10.64 -9.53
C ASP A 431 30.90 -10.26 -10.30
N THR A 432 30.33 -9.08 -10.04
CA THR A 432 29.18 -8.56 -10.79
C THR A 432 29.54 -8.17 -12.21
N GLY A 433 30.82 -7.86 -12.48
CA GLY A 433 31.27 -7.34 -13.78
C GLY A 433 30.82 -5.90 -14.07
N ALA A 434 30.41 -5.14 -13.06
CA ALA A 434 29.96 -3.76 -13.22
C ALA A 434 31.10 -2.77 -13.48
N PHE A 435 32.26 -2.96 -12.83
CA PHE A 435 33.36 -2.00 -12.84
C PHE A 435 34.65 -2.66 -13.29
N ILE A 436 35.37 -2.01 -14.21
CA ILE A 436 36.73 -2.38 -14.59
C ILE A 436 37.72 -2.00 -13.48
N ASP A 437 37.40 -0.92 -12.77
CA ASP A 437 38.22 -0.36 -11.71
C ASP A 437 37.32 0.04 -10.53
N LEU A 438 37.46 -0.70 -9.43
CA LEU A 438 36.71 -0.46 -8.19
C LEU A 438 37.24 0.74 -7.41
N GLU A 439 38.51 1.13 -7.59
CA GLU A 439 39.09 2.28 -6.91
C GLU A 439 38.44 3.58 -7.40
N ASN A 440 38.18 3.70 -8.70
CA ASN A 440 37.52 4.88 -9.26
C ASN A 440 36.03 4.66 -9.58
N LEU A 441 35.52 3.45 -9.38
CA LEU A 441 34.19 3.01 -9.83
C LEU A 441 34.00 3.26 -11.33
N THR A 442 35.03 2.95 -12.12
CA THR A 442 34.99 3.09 -13.58
C THR A 442 34.18 1.94 -14.17
N PRO A 443 33.01 2.20 -14.78
CA PRO A 443 32.13 1.15 -15.27
C PRO A 443 32.70 0.46 -16.52
N HIS A 444 32.28 -0.79 -16.76
CA HIS A 444 32.49 -1.44 -18.06
C HIS A 444 31.69 -0.73 -19.20
N PRO A 445 32.16 -0.78 -20.46
CA PRO A 445 31.38 -0.27 -21.60
C PRO A 445 29.96 -0.86 -21.66
N GLY A 446 28.98 -0.01 -21.99
CA GLY A 446 27.56 -0.37 -21.95
C GLY A 446 26.87 -0.13 -20.60
N ILE A 447 27.63 0.32 -19.58
CA ILE A 447 27.11 0.81 -18.30
C ILE A 447 27.32 2.32 -18.25
N GLU A 448 26.23 3.08 -18.35
CA GLU A 448 26.27 4.51 -18.56
C GLU A 448 25.88 5.27 -17.30
N PRO A 449 26.61 6.34 -16.92
CA PRO A 449 26.25 7.16 -15.78
C PRO A 449 24.99 7.97 -16.08
N TYR A 450 24.19 8.25 -15.05
CA TYR A 450 23.08 9.19 -15.15
C TYR A 450 22.90 10.00 -13.87
N GLU A 451 22.29 11.16 -14.01
CA GLU A 451 21.95 12.06 -12.91
C GLU A 451 20.44 12.30 -12.86
N ILE A 452 19.95 12.65 -11.67
CA ILE A 452 18.52 12.91 -11.42
C ILE A 452 18.34 14.27 -10.75
N ASN A 453 17.24 14.96 -11.02
CA ASN A 453 16.96 16.30 -10.51
C ASN A 453 16.82 16.36 -8.98
N THR A 454 16.02 15.44 -8.41
CA THR A 454 15.65 15.48 -6.99
C THR A 454 15.89 14.10 -6.38
N PRO A 455 17.02 13.87 -5.70
CA PRO A 455 17.28 12.58 -5.07
C PRO A 455 16.39 12.36 -3.84
N PHE A 456 15.93 11.13 -3.65
CA PHE A 456 15.40 10.64 -2.37
C PHE A 456 16.38 10.95 -1.21
N TRP A 457 15.88 11.34 -0.04
CA TRP A 457 16.68 11.53 1.17
C TRP A 457 17.29 10.21 1.63
N SER A 458 18.57 10.17 2.01
CA SER A 458 19.23 8.91 2.43
C SER A 458 20.31 9.18 3.47
N ASP A 459 19.92 9.83 4.57
CA ASP A 459 20.77 10.08 5.74
C ASP A 459 22.14 10.69 5.39
N ASN A 460 22.11 11.75 4.56
CA ASN A 460 23.28 12.47 4.03
C ASN A 460 24.21 11.67 3.11
N ALA A 461 23.82 10.48 2.64
CA ALA A 461 24.64 9.73 1.71
C ALA A 461 24.69 10.39 0.31
N ILE A 462 25.91 10.47 -0.21
CA ILE A 462 26.23 10.96 -1.56
C ILE A 462 26.04 9.79 -2.53
N LYS A 463 25.38 10.04 -3.66
CA LYS A 463 24.90 8.98 -4.56
C LYS A 463 25.38 9.14 -5.99
N LYS A 464 26.06 8.11 -6.49
CA LYS A 464 26.40 7.94 -7.92
C LYS A 464 25.50 6.88 -8.53
N ARG A 465 25.19 7.00 -9.83
CA ARG A 465 24.23 6.13 -10.50
C ARG A 465 24.68 5.77 -11.91
N TRP A 466 24.39 4.52 -12.28
CA TRP A 466 24.57 4.01 -13.64
C TRP A 466 23.39 3.15 -14.05
N PHE A 467 23.23 2.95 -15.34
CA PHE A 467 22.27 2.01 -15.89
C PHE A 467 22.88 1.23 -17.06
N SER A 468 22.32 0.07 -17.36
CA SER A 468 22.72 -0.79 -18.47
C SER A 468 21.48 -1.39 -19.11
N ILE A 469 21.44 -1.40 -20.44
CA ILE A 469 20.42 -2.12 -21.21
C ILE A 469 21.14 -3.22 -22.00
N PRO A 470 20.75 -4.50 -21.88
CA PRO A 470 21.61 -5.64 -22.22
C PRO A 470 21.94 -5.79 -23.72
N GLY A 471 21.07 -5.34 -24.63
CA GLY A 471 21.29 -5.41 -26.08
C GLY A 471 21.39 -4.04 -26.75
N THR A 472 21.51 -4.02 -28.08
CA THR A 472 21.36 -2.81 -28.91
C THR A 472 19.99 -2.72 -29.60
N ASP A 473 19.31 -3.87 -29.76
CA ASP A 473 18.06 -3.97 -30.54
C ASP A 473 16.80 -3.63 -29.73
N SER A 474 16.88 -3.72 -28.40
CA SER A 474 15.78 -3.41 -27.48
C SER A 474 15.92 -1.99 -26.94
N GLY A 475 14.84 -1.21 -26.89
CA GLY A 475 14.85 0.19 -26.43
C GLY A 475 14.01 0.42 -25.19
N ILE A 476 14.27 1.53 -24.49
CA ILE A 476 13.41 2.08 -23.46
C ILE A 476 12.11 2.58 -24.11
N SER A 477 10.97 2.19 -23.53
CA SER A 477 9.68 2.75 -23.86
C SER A 477 9.50 4.06 -23.10
N PHE A 478 9.64 5.17 -23.83
CA PHE A 478 9.54 6.52 -23.27
C PHE A 478 8.08 6.85 -22.90
N GLU A 479 7.91 7.49 -21.75
CA GLU A 479 6.64 8.11 -21.33
C GLU A 479 6.87 9.57 -20.94
N ARG A 480 6.01 10.48 -21.42
CA ARG A 480 6.10 11.91 -21.08
C ARG A 480 5.87 12.16 -19.59
N GLN A 481 4.95 11.40 -19.00
CA GLN A 481 4.58 11.45 -17.58
C GLN A 481 4.52 10.02 -17.03
N GLY A 482 4.88 9.83 -15.75
CA GLY A 482 4.90 8.51 -15.15
C GLY A 482 6.16 7.68 -15.46
N PRO A 483 6.15 6.38 -15.11
CA PRO A 483 7.31 5.50 -15.26
C PRO A 483 7.52 5.07 -16.72
N TRP A 484 8.78 4.86 -17.09
CA TRP A 484 9.15 4.30 -18.39
C TRP A 484 9.05 2.77 -18.40
N GLY A 485 8.98 2.19 -19.59
CA GLY A 485 9.10 0.74 -19.80
C GLY A 485 10.53 0.34 -20.17
N PHE A 486 10.98 -0.81 -19.67
CA PHE A 486 12.36 -1.28 -19.83
C PHE A 486 12.43 -2.73 -20.31
N PRO A 487 13.37 -3.07 -21.19
CA PRO A 487 13.65 -4.46 -21.57
C PRO A 487 14.07 -5.31 -20.37
N GLU A 488 13.79 -6.61 -20.42
CA GLU A 488 14.37 -7.60 -19.51
C GLU A 488 15.91 -7.54 -19.55
N GLY A 489 16.54 -7.81 -18.40
CA GLY A 489 17.98 -7.71 -18.16
C GLY A 489 18.50 -6.28 -17.96
N SER A 490 17.64 -5.26 -18.10
CA SER A 490 18.01 -3.88 -17.76
C SER A 490 18.41 -3.79 -16.29
N THR A 491 19.53 -3.10 -16.02
CA THR A 491 20.12 -3.04 -14.68
C THR A 491 20.40 -1.60 -14.29
N TRP A 492 20.05 -1.23 -13.05
CA TRP A 492 20.41 0.06 -12.45
C TRP A 492 21.36 -0.16 -11.29
N ILE A 493 22.38 0.67 -11.22
CA ILE A 493 23.44 0.63 -10.21
C ILE A 493 23.38 1.93 -9.43
N LYS A 494 23.42 1.85 -8.11
CA LYS A 494 23.44 3.01 -7.22
C LYS A 494 24.50 2.82 -6.15
N HIS A 495 25.49 3.70 -6.12
CA HIS A 495 26.55 3.67 -5.13
C HIS A 495 26.36 4.77 -4.09
N PHE A 496 26.67 4.47 -2.84
CA PHE A 496 26.49 5.35 -1.69
C PHE A 496 27.82 5.54 -0.96
N ASP A 497 28.19 6.80 -0.85
CA ASP A 497 29.31 7.32 -0.08
C ASP A 497 28.76 8.10 1.14
N LEU A 498 29.47 8.08 2.27
CA LEU A 498 29.15 8.87 3.46
C LEU A 498 30.40 9.62 3.96
N GLU A 499 30.26 10.93 4.16
CA GLU A 499 31.29 11.75 4.80
C GLU A 499 31.37 11.42 6.29
N MET A 500 32.53 10.98 6.75
CA MET A 500 32.79 10.69 8.17
C MET A 500 32.99 11.97 9.00
N VAL A 501 33.26 13.09 8.33
CA VAL A 501 33.26 14.46 8.86
C VAL A 501 32.33 15.29 7.97
N ARG A 502 31.23 15.78 8.52
CA ARG A 502 30.20 16.54 7.77
C ARG A 502 30.79 17.74 7.04
N GLY A 503 30.56 17.81 5.73
CA GLY A 503 31.03 18.91 4.88
C GLY A 503 32.50 18.80 4.48
N ASP A 504 33.18 17.70 4.80
CA ASP A 504 34.52 17.39 4.31
C ASP A 504 34.49 16.18 3.35
N PRO A 505 34.47 16.42 2.02
CA PRO A 505 34.47 15.35 1.03
C PRO A 505 35.69 14.42 1.10
N ALA A 506 36.82 14.86 1.66
CA ALA A 506 38.01 14.02 1.79
C ALA A 506 37.85 12.94 2.87
N SER A 507 36.88 13.11 3.78
CA SER A 507 36.50 12.12 4.79
C SER A 507 35.52 11.06 4.28
N SER A 508 35.14 11.13 3.00
CA SER A 508 34.15 10.25 2.39
C SER A 508 34.58 8.78 2.43
N ARG A 509 33.65 7.93 2.82
CA ARG A 509 33.80 6.48 2.91
C ARG A 509 32.70 5.79 2.09
N ARG A 510 33.08 4.76 1.31
CA ARG A 510 32.13 3.90 0.59
C ARG A 510 31.35 3.07 1.59
N LEU A 511 30.03 3.09 1.46
CA LEU A 511 29.14 2.26 2.26
C LEU A 511 28.65 1.06 1.46
N GLU A 512 27.99 1.32 0.33
CA GLU A 512 27.31 0.27 -0.42
C GLU A 512 27.18 0.56 -1.91
N THR A 513 27.02 -0.52 -2.68
CA THR A 513 26.58 -0.48 -4.07
C THR A 513 25.35 -1.37 -4.21
N ARG A 514 24.24 -0.80 -4.69
CA ARG A 514 22.99 -1.49 -4.94
C ARG A 514 22.77 -1.73 -6.42
N PHE A 515 22.17 -2.86 -6.75
CA PHE A 515 21.70 -3.23 -8.06
C PHE A 515 20.20 -3.44 -8.05
N LEU A 516 19.54 -3.04 -9.13
CA LEU A 516 18.16 -3.41 -9.43
C LEU A 516 18.15 -4.01 -10.84
N VAL A 517 17.71 -5.26 -10.96
CA VAL A 517 17.70 -6.00 -12.23
C VAL A 517 16.26 -6.28 -12.65
N LYS A 518 15.89 -5.91 -13.88
CA LYS A 518 14.59 -6.20 -14.49
C LYS A 518 14.58 -7.63 -15.04
N HIS A 519 13.59 -8.41 -14.65
CA HIS A 519 13.25 -9.72 -15.25
C HIS A 519 11.85 -9.65 -15.88
N GLU A 520 11.36 -10.69 -16.56
CA GLU A 520 10.03 -10.72 -17.20
C GLU A 520 8.91 -10.13 -16.30
N ASP A 521 8.69 -10.72 -15.13
CA ASP A 521 7.57 -10.40 -14.23
C ASP A 521 7.81 -9.27 -13.22
N GLY A 522 9.01 -8.65 -13.19
CA GLY A 522 9.33 -7.73 -12.09
C GLY A 522 10.78 -7.27 -12.04
N VAL A 523 11.23 -6.96 -10.83
CA VAL A 523 12.62 -6.62 -10.52
C VAL A 523 13.08 -7.34 -9.25
N TYR A 524 14.39 -7.51 -9.10
CA TYR A 524 14.99 -7.87 -7.82
C TYR A 524 16.17 -6.95 -7.49
N GLY A 525 16.36 -6.72 -6.19
CA GLY A 525 17.40 -5.85 -5.66
C GLY A 525 18.53 -6.63 -5.00
N LEU A 526 19.77 -6.18 -5.17
CA LEU A 526 20.95 -6.71 -4.49
C LEU A 526 21.75 -5.56 -3.86
N THR A 527 22.23 -5.75 -2.63
CA THR A 527 23.06 -4.77 -1.93
C THR A 527 24.43 -5.38 -1.67
N TYR A 528 25.49 -4.63 -1.98
CA TYR A 528 26.87 -4.99 -1.67
C TYR A 528 27.44 -3.98 -0.67
N ARG A 529 27.88 -4.45 0.49
CA ARG A 529 28.49 -3.64 1.56
C ARG A 529 30.00 -3.56 1.38
N TRP A 530 30.55 -2.36 1.38
CA TRP A 530 31.99 -2.12 1.45
C TRP A 530 32.49 -2.30 2.88
N ASP A 531 33.60 -3.01 3.04
CA ASP A 531 34.23 -3.19 4.34
C ASP A 531 35.25 -2.08 4.65
N ASP A 532 35.99 -2.21 5.76
CA ASP A 532 37.01 -1.24 6.15
C ASP A 532 38.20 -1.15 5.16
N SER A 533 38.42 -2.15 4.31
CA SER A 533 39.51 -2.12 3.32
C SER A 533 39.23 -1.13 2.19
N GLN A 534 37.95 -0.90 1.88
CA GLN A 534 37.49 -0.06 0.77
C GLN A 534 37.97 -0.54 -0.62
N GLU A 535 38.45 -1.80 -0.71
CA GLU A 535 38.96 -2.41 -1.95
C GLU A 535 37.86 -3.14 -2.75
N ASN A 536 36.88 -3.72 -2.06
CA ASN A 536 35.75 -4.43 -2.67
C ASN A 536 34.51 -4.36 -1.77
N ALA A 537 33.38 -4.84 -2.27
CA ALA A 537 32.14 -4.96 -1.51
C ALA A 537 31.56 -6.36 -1.60
N PHE A 538 30.88 -6.79 -0.54
CA PHE A 538 30.37 -8.15 -0.37
C PHE A 538 28.85 -8.16 -0.35
N LEU A 539 28.26 -9.17 -0.96
CA LEU A 539 26.82 -9.34 -0.99
C LEU A 539 26.26 -9.37 0.43
N VAL A 540 25.26 -8.52 0.68
CA VAL A 540 24.55 -8.48 1.95
C VAL A 540 23.61 -9.68 2.07
N ASP A 541 23.46 -10.18 3.28
CA ASP A 541 22.54 -11.27 3.63
C ASP A 541 21.10 -10.95 3.23
N GLU A 542 20.30 -12.00 3.05
CA GLU A 542 18.87 -11.93 2.69
C GLU A 542 18.09 -10.93 3.53
N SER A 543 18.28 -10.98 4.85
CA SER A 543 17.64 -10.13 5.85
C SER A 543 18.24 -8.72 5.97
N GLY A 544 19.15 -8.33 5.08
CA GLY A 544 19.85 -7.06 5.19
C GLY A 544 20.86 -7.03 6.35
N HIS A 545 21.44 -5.87 6.58
CA HIS A 545 22.44 -5.66 7.64
C HIS A 545 22.36 -4.23 8.19
N SER A 546 22.74 -4.02 9.45
CA SER A 546 22.82 -2.68 10.04
C SER A 546 24.17 -2.46 10.68
N GLU A 547 24.73 -1.27 10.48
CA GLU A 547 26.02 -0.86 11.01
C GLU A 547 25.91 0.54 11.63
N THR A 548 26.72 0.85 12.64
CA THR A 548 26.73 2.17 13.27
C THR A 548 28.05 2.86 12.99
N PHE A 549 27.98 4.07 12.43
CA PHE A 549 29.12 4.91 12.12
C PHE A 549 29.19 6.09 13.10
N ARG A 550 30.42 6.49 13.46
CA ARG A 550 30.67 7.70 14.23
C ARG A 550 31.03 8.82 13.27
N ILE A 551 30.16 9.82 13.18
CA ILE A 551 30.30 10.94 12.25
C ILE A 551 30.61 12.19 13.06
N GLN A 552 31.65 12.92 12.67
CA GLN A 552 31.94 14.24 13.23
C GLN A 552 31.02 15.28 12.56
N ASP A 553 30.20 15.98 13.34
CA ASP A 553 29.30 17.04 12.89
C ASP A 553 29.55 18.30 13.71
N GLY A 554 30.26 19.27 13.12
CA GLY A 554 30.79 20.41 13.85
C GLY A 554 31.74 19.99 14.98
N GLU A 555 31.43 20.39 16.22
CA GLU A 555 32.20 20.00 17.41
C GLU A 555 31.73 18.67 18.03
N GLU A 556 30.61 18.11 17.58
CA GLU A 556 30.00 16.91 18.14
C GLU A 556 30.33 15.65 17.33
N THR A 557 30.32 14.50 17.98
CA THR A 557 30.37 13.20 17.32
C THR A 557 29.03 12.51 17.48
N VAL A 558 28.37 12.20 16.37
CA VAL A 558 27.04 11.58 16.31
C VAL A 558 27.18 10.12 15.90
N GLU A 559 26.44 9.21 16.57
CA GLU A 559 26.29 7.83 16.13
C GLU A 559 25.16 7.75 15.10
N GLN A 560 25.49 7.41 13.85
CA GLN A 560 24.55 7.25 12.75
C GLN A 560 24.44 5.77 12.39
N VAL A 561 23.24 5.21 12.51
CA VAL A 561 22.93 3.86 12.03
C VAL A 561 22.70 3.89 10.52
N TRP A 562 23.37 3.00 9.79
CA TRP A 562 23.14 2.73 8.39
C TRP A 562 22.52 1.34 8.20
N ARG A 563 21.40 1.28 7.49
CA ARG A 563 20.72 0.04 7.11
C ARG A 563 21.03 -0.28 5.65
N TYR A 564 21.73 -1.39 5.45
CA TYR A 564 21.85 -2.07 4.17
C TYR A 564 20.56 -2.86 3.96
N PRO A 565 19.73 -2.53 2.96
CA PRO A 565 18.41 -3.13 2.84
C PRO A 565 18.51 -4.61 2.45
N SER A 566 17.62 -5.39 3.04
CA SER A 566 17.25 -6.73 2.60
C SER A 566 16.71 -6.73 1.17
N ARG A 567 16.61 -7.92 0.59
CA ARG A 567 15.99 -8.10 -0.73
C ARG A 567 14.49 -7.75 -0.68
N SER A 568 13.80 -8.07 0.41
CA SER A 568 12.40 -7.68 0.65
C SER A 568 12.21 -6.16 0.74
N GLU A 569 13.07 -5.44 1.46
CA GLU A 569 12.99 -3.98 1.59
C GLU A 569 13.12 -3.28 0.22
N CYS A 570 13.86 -3.86 -0.73
CA CYS A 570 13.87 -3.36 -2.11
C CYS A 570 12.47 -3.48 -2.73
N LEU A 571 11.80 -4.62 -2.58
CA LEU A 571 10.48 -4.87 -3.17
C LEU A 571 9.36 -4.05 -2.51
N ALA A 572 9.55 -3.58 -1.28
CA ALA A 572 8.62 -2.67 -0.61
C ALA A 572 8.43 -1.33 -1.34
N CYS A 573 9.45 -0.86 -2.06
CA CYS A 573 9.39 0.40 -2.82
C CYS A 573 9.26 0.18 -4.34
N HIS A 574 9.85 -0.91 -4.84
CA HIS A 574 9.94 -1.21 -6.27
C HIS A 574 8.73 -2.01 -6.77
N THR A 575 7.54 -1.42 -6.66
CA THR A 575 6.26 -2.08 -6.96
C THR A 575 5.82 -1.86 -8.42
N PRO A 576 4.96 -2.73 -8.98
CA PRO A 576 4.38 -2.52 -10.31
C PRO A 576 3.68 -1.17 -10.46
N SER A 577 2.90 -0.78 -9.44
CA SER A 577 2.19 0.52 -9.42
C SER A 577 3.14 1.71 -9.47
N ALA A 578 4.33 1.61 -8.87
CA ALA A 578 5.36 2.64 -8.94
C ALA A 578 6.15 2.62 -10.25
N GLY A 579 6.00 1.57 -11.08
CA GLY A 579 6.71 1.35 -12.33
C GLY A 579 8.01 0.57 -12.20
N LEU A 580 8.24 -0.09 -11.06
CA LEU A 580 9.41 -0.92 -10.70
C LEU A 580 10.76 -0.19 -10.65
N VAL A 581 11.03 0.82 -11.48
CA VAL A 581 12.31 1.54 -11.54
C VAL A 581 12.10 2.97 -11.06
N LEU A 582 12.64 3.26 -9.88
CA LEU A 582 12.41 4.52 -9.19
C LEU A 582 13.44 5.58 -9.59
N GLY A 583 12.97 6.80 -9.86
CA GLY A 583 13.83 7.94 -10.19
C GLY A 583 14.41 7.94 -11.61
N PHE A 584 14.14 6.93 -12.42
CA PHE A 584 14.55 6.86 -13.84
C PHE A 584 13.34 7.14 -14.75
N ASN A 585 12.95 8.41 -14.84
CA ASN A 585 11.80 8.87 -15.61
C ASN A 585 12.05 10.27 -16.19
N THR A 586 11.14 10.74 -17.04
CA THR A 586 11.25 12.04 -17.72
C THR A 586 11.51 13.19 -16.77
N ALA A 587 10.72 13.35 -15.70
CA ALA A 587 10.85 14.51 -14.82
C ALA A 587 12.18 14.52 -14.04
N GLN A 588 12.74 13.35 -13.72
CA GLN A 588 14.03 13.24 -13.06
C GLN A 588 15.22 13.42 -14.01
N LEU A 589 15.11 12.91 -15.24
CA LEU A 589 16.21 12.90 -16.21
C LEU A 589 16.23 14.13 -17.13
N ASN A 590 15.15 14.92 -17.19
CA ASN A 590 15.11 16.15 -17.95
C ASN A 590 15.95 17.25 -17.26
N ARG A 591 17.25 17.18 -17.52
CA ARG A 591 18.27 18.10 -17.02
C ARG A 591 19.49 18.09 -17.92
N SER A 592 20.31 19.12 -17.76
CA SER A 592 21.67 19.12 -18.27
C SER A 592 22.58 18.25 -17.41
N VAL A 593 23.54 17.59 -18.06
CA VAL A 593 24.63 16.83 -17.45
C VAL A 593 25.94 17.14 -18.16
N LEU A 594 27.05 16.99 -17.45
CA LEU A 594 28.37 17.13 -18.05
C LEU A 594 28.78 15.81 -18.72
N ARG A 595 29.15 15.87 -20.01
CA ARG A 595 29.69 14.75 -20.79
C ARG A 595 30.87 15.25 -21.61
N ASN A 596 32.04 14.62 -21.44
CA ASN A 596 33.28 15.04 -22.10
C ASN A 596 33.58 16.54 -21.94
N ASP A 597 33.41 17.08 -20.73
CA ASP A 597 33.57 18.51 -20.41
C ASP A 597 32.58 19.47 -21.11
N HIS A 598 31.49 18.95 -21.68
CA HIS A 598 30.42 19.73 -22.29
C HIS A 598 29.08 19.50 -21.60
N GLU A 599 28.32 20.56 -21.41
CA GLU A 599 26.97 20.49 -20.88
C GLU A 599 26.01 20.05 -21.98
N VAL A 600 25.30 18.94 -21.77
CA VAL A 600 24.35 18.37 -22.72
C VAL A 600 23.05 18.02 -22.02
N SER A 601 21.92 18.12 -22.73
CA SER A 601 20.67 17.54 -22.24
C SER A 601 20.81 16.03 -22.15
N GLN A 602 20.57 15.47 -20.96
CA GLN A 602 20.69 14.03 -20.73
C GLN A 602 19.69 13.23 -21.58
N LEU A 603 18.47 13.73 -21.75
CA LEU A 603 17.47 13.09 -22.62
C LEU A 603 17.88 13.13 -24.09
N SER A 604 18.46 14.24 -24.56
CA SER A 604 19.01 14.34 -25.93
C SER A 604 20.14 13.34 -26.12
N TRP A 605 21.04 13.26 -25.14
CA TRP A 605 22.17 12.34 -25.16
C TRP A 605 21.69 10.89 -25.26
N LEU A 606 20.75 10.47 -24.41
CA LEU A 606 20.14 9.13 -24.45
C LEU A 606 19.43 8.84 -25.79
N LYS A 607 18.75 9.84 -26.35
CA LYS A 607 18.11 9.75 -27.67
C LYS A 607 19.13 9.49 -28.76
N THR A 608 20.18 10.32 -28.83
CA THR A 608 21.20 10.20 -29.88
C THR A 608 22.04 8.94 -29.76
N ALA A 609 22.24 8.41 -28.55
CA ALA A 609 22.90 7.12 -28.32
C ALA A 609 22.05 5.91 -28.73
N GLY A 610 20.75 6.07 -29.00
CA GLY A 610 19.87 4.96 -29.40
C GLY A 610 19.28 4.16 -28.22
N HIS A 611 19.04 4.80 -27.07
CA HIS A 611 18.41 4.13 -25.93
C HIS A 611 16.89 4.03 -26.02
N PHE A 612 16.19 4.84 -26.82
CA PHE A 612 14.71 4.83 -26.91
C PHE A 612 14.20 4.11 -28.17
N HIS A 613 13.05 3.42 -28.06
CA HIS A 613 12.37 2.81 -29.21
C HIS A 613 11.56 3.82 -30.04
N ALA A 614 11.10 4.92 -29.43
CA ALA A 614 10.40 6.02 -30.09
C ALA A 614 11.10 7.35 -29.79
N GLU A 615 10.98 8.33 -30.71
CA GLU A 615 11.58 9.63 -30.48
C GLU A 615 10.84 10.41 -29.37
N PRO A 616 11.55 10.87 -28.32
CA PRO A 616 11.00 11.84 -27.39
C PRO A 616 10.54 13.10 -28.14
N GLU A 617 9.46 13.70 -27.67
CA GLU A 617 8.98 15.03 -28.09
C GLU A 617 10.08 16.10 -27.95
N THR A 618 9.79 17.34 -28.33
CA THR A 618 10.71 18.46 -28.10
C THR A 618 11.06 18.55 -26.61
N ILE A 619 12.31 18.21 -26.27
CA ILE A 619 12.76 17.96 -24.88
C ILE A 619 12.50 19.16 -23.96
N ASN A 620 12.63 20.38 -24.49
CA ASN A 620 12.38 21.61 -23.73
C ASN A 620 10.92 21.76 -23.26
N THR A 621 9.99 20.95 -23.78
CA THR A 621 8.59 20.94 -23.36
C THR A 621 8.28 19.87 -22.32
N LEU A 622 9.24 18.98 -22.01
CA LEU A 622 9.04 17.87 -21.08
C LEU A 622 9.07 18.38 -19.63
N PRO A 623 8.35 17.73 -18.71
CA PRO A 623 8.43 18.08 -17.29
C PRO A 623 9.84 17.87 -16.74
N ALA A 624 10.23 18.67 -15.76
CA ALA A 624 11.46 18.51 -14.98
C ALA A 624 11.15 18.78 -13.51
N MET A 625 11.55 17.86 -12.62
CA MET A 625 11.60 18.09 -11.17
C MET A 625 12.69 19.09 -10.84
N VAL A 626 12.60 19.68 -9.64
CA VAL A 626 13.54 20.72 -9.19
C VAL A 626 14.07 20.41 -7.78
N SER A 627 15.27 20.92 -7.50
CA SER A 627 15.86 20.84 -6.15
C SER A 627 15.13 21.78 -5.18
N ALA A 628 15.15 21.43 -3.89
CA ALA A 628 14.50 22.24 -2.84
C ALA A 628 15.05 23.68 -2.77
N ASN A 629 16.33 23.88 -3.08
CA ASN A 629 16.99 25.20 -3.10
C ASN A 629 16.91 25.97 -4.42
N HIS A 630 16.13 25.51 -5.41
CA HIS A 630 16.07 26.18 -6.71
C HIS A 630 15.58 27.64 -6.57
N PRO A 631 16.34 28.68 -6.95
CA PRO A 631 16.06 30.05 -6.53
C PRO A 631 14.81 30.65 -7.19
N SER A 632 14.48 30.22 -8.41
CA SER A 632 13.46 30.86 -9.26
C SER A 632 12.25 29.97 -9.55
N VAL A 633 12.03 28.92 -8.74
CA VAL A 633 10.87 28.03 -8.87
C VAL A 633 10.06 28.08 -7.58
N SER A 634 8.75 27.98 -7.73
CA SER A 634 7.85 28.11 -6.61
C SER A 634 7.99 27.02 -5.56
N LEU A 635 7.51 27.34 -4.37
CA LEU A 635 7.56 26.44 -3.23
C LEU A 635 6.71 25.18 -3.46
N THR A 636 5.55 25.32 -4.12
CA THR A 636 4.69 24.19 -4.49
C THR A 636 5.42 23.19 -5.39
N GLN A 637 6.14 23.65 -6.42
CA GLN A 637 6.86 22.74 -7.31
C GLN A 637 8.04 22.02 -6.65
N LYS A 638 8.73 22.71 -5.74
CA LYS A 638 9.78 22.10 -4.92
C LYS A 638 9.19 21.01 -4.03
N VAL A 639 8.06 21.29 -3.36
CA VAL A 639 7.34 20.31 -2.55
C VAL A 639 6.87 19.13 -3.39
N LYS A 640 6.29 19.36 -4.58
CA LYS A 640 5.90 18.27 -5.48
C LYS A 640 7.09 17.41 -5.88
N SER A 641 8.24 18.01 -6.17
CA SER A 641 9.48 17.28 -6.48
C SER A 641 9.97 16.44 -5.28
N TYR A 642 9.90 17.01 -4.08
CA TYR A 642 10.22 16.35 -2.82
C TYR A 642 9.30 15.16 -2.53
N LEU A 643 7.98 15.38 -2.53
CA LEU A 643 6.97 14.35 -2.31
C LEU A 643 7.02 13.27 -3.39
N ALA A 644 7.26 13.65 -4.65
CA ALA A 644 7.41 12.67 -5.71
C ALA A 644 8.62 11.77 -5.51
N SER A 645 9.73 12.32 -4.99
CA SER A 645 10.95 11.55 -4.75
C SER A 645 10.90 10.69 -3.49
N ASN A 646 10.17 11.13 -2.46
CA ASN A 646 10.16 10.51 -1.13
C ASN A 646 8.86 9.80 -0.74
N CYS A 647 7.76 10.03 -1.46
CA CYS A 647 6.43 9.52 -1.08
C CYS A 647 5.68 8.84 -2.23
N SER A 648 5.91 9.22 -3.51
CA SER A 648 5.05 8.73 -4.61
C SER A 648 5.15 7.24 -4.90
N GLN A 649 6.21 6.57 -4.42
CA GLN A 649 6.36 5.13 -4.55
C GLN A 649 5.24 4.39 -3.82
N CYS A 650 4.80 4.92 -2.68
CA CYS A 650 3.76 4.33 -1.85
C CYS A 650 2.43 5.08 -1.96
N HIS A 651 2.47 6.42 -2.02
CA HIS A 651 1.30 7.29 -2.08
C HIS A 651 0.99 7.71 -3.52
N ARG A 652 0.28 6.82 -4.24
CA ARG A 652 -0.24 7.03 -5.59
C ARG A 652 -1.42 6.09 -5.85
N PRO A 653 -2.22 6.29 -6.90
CA PRO A 653 -3.23 5.30 -7.30
C PRO A 653 -2.62 3.91 -7.51
N GLY A 654 -3.19 2.90 -6.84
CA GLY A 654 -2.67 1.52 -6.84
C GLY A 654 -1.40 1.31 -6.01
N GLY A 655 -0.84 2.36 -5.39
CA GLY A 655 0.29 2.25 -4.47
C GLY A 655 -0.10 1.51 -3.19
N GLU A 656 0.89 0.93 -2.51
CA GLU A 656 0.62 0.06 -1.37
C GLU A 656 0.32 0.82 -0.08
N ALA A 657 0.59 2.13 0.07
CA ALA A 657 0.37 2.79 1.36
C ALA A 657 -1.10 3.05 1.71
N LEU A 658 -1.41 2.97 3.01
CA LEU A 658 -2.68 3.40 3.59
C LEU A 658 -2.83 4.93 3.50
N GLY A 659 -4.02 5.39 3.09
CA GLY A 659 -4.33 6.81 2.89
C GLY A 659 -4.38 7.17 1.41
N ARG A 660 -5.55 7.58 0.94
CA ARG A 660 -5.82 7.82 -0.49
C ARG A 660 -5.40 9.24 -0.88
N TRP A 661 -4.11 9.43 -1.12
CA TRP A 661 -3.56 10.64 -1.74
C TRP A 661 -2.45 10.28 -2.75
N ASP A 662 -2.14 11.21 -3.65
CA ASP A 662 -1.29 10.99 -4.81
C ASP A 662 -0.13 11.99 -4.86
N ALA A 663 1.07 11.50 -4.57
CA ALA A 663 2.30 12.28 -4.50
C ALA A 663 3.05 12.36 -5.83
N ARG A 664 2.50 11.83 -6.93
CA ARG A 664 3.16 11.89 -8.24
C ARG A 664 3.35 13.35 -8.67
N TYR A 665 4.48 13.61 -9.33
CA TYR A 665 4.88 14.97 -9.72
C TYR A 665 3.87 15.64 -10.64
N GLU A 666 3.30 14.87 -11.56
CA GLU A 666 2.33 15.35 -12.54
C GLU A 666 0.92 15.55 -11.96
N THR A 667 0.66 15.13 -10.73
CA THR A 667 -0.66 15.29 -10.10
C THR A 667 -0.79 16.70 -9.54
N PRO A 668 -1.78 17.50 -9.99
CA PRO A 668 -2.04 18.81 -9.39
C PRO A 668 -2.35 18.70 -7.90
N VAL A 669 -1.99 19.72 -7.12
CA VAL A 669 -2.16 19.69 -5.64
C VAL A 669 -3.61 19.44 -5.25
N LEU A 670 -4.58 20.05 -5.94
CA LEU A 670 -6.00 19.82 -5.65
C LEU A 670 -6.50 18.41 -5.99
N GLU A 671 -5.88 17.74 -6.96
CA GLU A 671 -6.21 16.36 -7.35
C GLU A 671 -5.53 15.33 -6.45
N SER A 672 -4.45 15.72 -5.77
CA SER A 672 -3.65 14.81 -4.96
C SER A 672 -4.40 14.26 -3.75
N GLY A 673 -5.47 14.91 -3.27
CA GLY A 673 -6.09 14.57 -1.99
C GLY A 673 -5.24 14.95 -0.75
N LEU A 674 -4.13 15.69 -0.93
CA LEU A 674 -3.24 16.14 0.15
C LEU A 674 -3.90 17.16 1.07
N ILE A 675 -4.48 18.21 0.50
CA ILE A 675 -5.03 19.33 1.26
C ILE A 675 -6.30 18.86 1.94
N ASN A 676 -6.38 19.03 3.26
CA ASN A 676 -7.48 18.60 4.12
C ASN A 676 -7.91 17.13 3.91
N GLY A 677 -7.00 16.28 3.40
CA GLY A 677 -7.25 14.87 3.15
C GLY A 677 -7.43 14.06 4.43
N HIS A 678 -8.21 12.98 4.34
CA HIS A 678 -8.47 12.10 5.47
C HIS A 678 -7.23 11.32 5.91
N VAL A 679 -7.01 11.26 7.22
CA VAL A 679 -5.97 10.42 7.84
C VAL A 679 -6.59 9.07 8.18
N VAL A 680 -5.98 7.97 7.73
CA VAL A 680 -6.49 6.60 7.96
C VAL A 680 -6.15 6.11 9.38
N ARG A 681 -4.92 6.35 9.84
CA ARG A 681 -4.47 6.02 11.21
C ARG A 681 -4.31 7.29 12.03
N HIS A 682 -5.38 7.69 12.71
CA HIS A 682 -5.45 8.97 13.43
C HIS A 682 -5.18 8.85 14.93
N GLU A 683 -5.13 7.64 15.52
CA GLU A 683 -4.74 7.41 16.94
C GLU A 683 -5.47 8.34 17.92
N GLY A 684 -6.79 8.42 17.77
CA GLY A 684 -7.64 9.33 18.55
C GLY A 684 -7.62 10.81 18.12
N GLN A 685 -6.67 11.24 17.26
CA GLN A 685 -6.56 12.61 16.73
C GLN A 685 -7.48 12.85 15.53
N THR A 686 -8.78 12.79 15.77
CA THR A 686 -9.83 12.88 14.72
C THR A 686 -9.88 14.23 13.98
N ASP A 687 -9.28 15.29 14.52
CA ASP A 687 -9.26 16.63 13.91
C ASP A 687 -8.08 16.87 12.96
N ARG A 688 -7.12 15.94 12.87
CA ARG A 688 -6.00 16.02 11.91
C ARG A 688 -6.44 15.73 10.48
N ARG A 689 -5.72 16.33 9.54
CA ARG A 689 -5.79 16.03 8.10
C ARG A 689 -4.39 15.84 7.55
N LEU A 690 -4.26 15.29 6.34
CA LEU A 690 -2.95 15.07 5.69
C LEU A 690 -2.13 16.38 5.66
N ILE A 691 -2.73 17.47 5.17
CA ILE A 691 -2.22 18.84 5.30
C ILE A 691 -3.37 19.78 5.68
N VAL A 692 -3.19 20.59 6.72
CA VAL A 692 -4.09 21.69 7.08
C VAL A 692 -3.37 23.01 6.78
N PRO A 693 -3.83 23.79 5.79
CA PRO A 693 -3.22 25.09 5.46
C PRO A 693 -3.01 25.97 6.70
N GLY A 694 -1.80 26.50 6.86
CA GLY A 694 -1.42 27.36 7.97
C GLY A 694 -1.31 26.68 9.34
N ASN A 695 -1.51 25.36 9.47
CA ASN A 695 -1.49 24.66 10.75
C ASN A 695 -0.61 23.40 10.73
N LEU A 696 0.60 23.52 11.26
CA LEU A 696 1.57 22.42 11.36
C LEU A 696 1.12 21.30 12.31
N GLU A 697 0.48 21.65 13.43
CA GLU A 697 0.07 20.69 14.46
C GLU A 697 -1.01 19.73 13.96
N ARG A 698 -1.92 20.23 13.11
CA ARG A 698 -3.00 19.45 12.51
C ARG A 698 -2.65 18.79 11.17
N SER A 699 -1.45 19.04 10.65
CA SER A 699 -0.94 18.49 9.38
C SER A 699 -0.18 17.19 9.61
N GLU A 700 -0.81 16.05 9.36
CA GLU A 700 -0.26 14.73 9.66
C GLU A 700 1.03 14.43 8.87
N ILE A 701 1.15 14.85 7.59
CA ILE A 701 2.39 14.64 6.84
C ILE A 701 3.56 15.36 7.51
N PHE A 702 3.37 16.60 7.95
CA PHE A 702 4.40 17.34 8.67
C PHE A 702 4.79 16.62 9.96
N GLN A 703 3.80 16.17 10.75
CA GLN A 703 4.06 15.42 11.98
C GLN A 703 4.84 14.12 11.73
N ARG A 704 4.62 13.42 10.61
CA ARG A 704 5.32 12.17 10.30
C ARG A 704 6.74 12.38 9.76
N ILE A 705 7.02 13.47 9.06
CA ILE A 705 8.37 13.73 8.56
C ILE A 705 9.25 14.47 9.57
N SER A 706 8.66 15.15 10.56
CA SER A 706 9.38 15.98 11.54
C SER A 706 9.61 15.31 12.90
N ASN A 707 9.18 14.05 13.07
CA ASN A 707 9.32 13.32 14.32
C ASN A 707 9.90 11.93 14.07
N GLU A 708 10.64 11.42 15.07
CA GLU A 708 11.15 10.06 15.09
C GLU A 708 10.11 9.06 15.63
N GLY A 709 10.43 7.77 15.54
CA GLY A 709 9.59 6.68 16.04
C GLY A 709 8.83 5.93 14.93
N SER A 710 7.97 5.00 15.34
CA SER A 710 7.29 4.03 14.46
C SER A 710 6.36 4.65 13.41
N ARG A 711 5.98 5.93 13.57
CA ARG A 711 5.06 6.65 12.66
C ARG A 711 5.78 7.52 11.64
N ARG A 712 7.11 7.58 11.71
CA ARG A 712 7.93 8.38 10.82
C ARG A 712 7.71 7.97 9.36
N MET A 713 7.72 8.95 8.46
CA MET A 713 7.72 8.74 7.02
C MET A 713 8.96 9.37 6.37
N PRO A 714 9.59 8.70 5.39
CA PRO A 714 9.31 7.33 4.95
C PRO A 714 9.77 6.29 6.00
N PRO A 715 9.12 5.10 6.06
CA PRO A 715 9.43 4.08 7.06
C PRO A 715 10.66 3.23 6.70
N VAL A 716 11.12 3.31 5.45
CA VAL A 716 12.26 2.55 4.92
C VAL A 716 13.22 3.52 4.23
N GLY A 717 14.51 3.22 4.30
CA GLY A 717 15.55 3.91 3.53
C GLY A 717 16.14 5.17 4.18
N SER A 718 15.67 5.56 5.38
CA SER A 718 16.28 6.64 6.16
C SER A 718 16.01 6.48 7.67
N HIS A 719 16.99 6.84 8.50
CA HIS A 719 16.93 6.86 9.96
C HIS A 719 17.10 8.26 10.54
N LEU A 720 17.58 9.23 9.76
CA LEU A 720 17.75 10.63 10.17
C LEU A 720 16.67 11.52 9.57
N LEU A 721 16.17 12.47 10.35
CA LEU A 721 15.24 13.48 9.84
C LEU A 721 15.87 14.24 8.68
N ASP A 722 15.05 14.64 7.71
CA ASP A 722 15.47 15.45 6.56
C ASP A 722 15.20 16.93 6.85
N PRO A 723 16.17 17.71 7.37
CA PRO A 723 15.92 19.09 7.76
C PRO A 723 15.51 19.98 6.59
N GLU A 724 16.03 19.71 5.39
CA GLU A 724 15.70 20.48 4.19
C GLU A 724 14.27 20.17 3.72
N GLY A 725 13.89 18.89 3.68
CA GLY A 725 12.54 18.46 3.38
C GLY A 725 11.51 18.94 4.41
N ILE A 726 11.85 18.91 5.70
CA ILE A 726 11.00 19.40 6.80
C ILE A 726 10.77 20.91 6.65
N ASP A 727 11.83 21.70 6.43
CA ASP A 727 11.68 23.14 6.24
C ASP A 727 10.86 23.47 4.99
N LEU A 728 11.10 22.72 3.90
CA LEU A 728 10.36 22.88 2.65
C LEU A 728 8.85 22.69 2.84
N ILE A 729 8.44 21.60 3.50
CA ILE A 729 7.02 21.31 3.77
C ILE A 729 6.44 22.30 4.79
N LYS A 730 7.21 22.66 5.84
CA LYS A 730 6.81 23.67 6.82
C LYS A 730 6.45 24.97 6.15
N ARG A 731 7.39 25.50 5.35
CA ARG A 731 7.20 26.75 4.62
C ARG A 731 6.02 26.65 3.67
N TRP A 732 5.85 25.52 2.97
CA TRP A 732 4.71 25.36 2.07
C TRP A 732 3.36 25.43 2.80
N ILE A 733 3.27 24.82 3.99
CA ILE A 733 2.08 24.88 4.84
C ILE A 733 1.81 26.30 5.33
N THR A 734 2.85 27.06 5.68
CA THR A 734 2.69 28.38 6.32
C THR A 734 2.72 29.58 5.37
N GLU A 735 3.29 29.44 4.17
CA GLU A 735 3.57 30.55 3.24
C GLU A 735 2.73 30.51 1.96
N THR A 736 2.29 29.34 1.49
CA THR A 736 1.70 29.19 0.12
C THR A 736 0.31 28.57 0.05
N LEU A 737 -0.09 27.73 1.02
CA LEU A 737 -1.43 27.11 0.99
C LEU A 737 -2.53 28.10 1.40
N PRO A 738 -3.70 28.06 0.75
CA PRO A 738 -4.39 29.20 0.14
C PRO A 738 -4.42 30.44 1.04
N HIS A 739 -3.82 31.51 0.51
CA HIS A 739 -4.00 32.86 1.02
C HIS A 739 -5.50 33.14 1.22
N LYS A 740 -5.85 33.87 2.29
CA LYS A 740 -7.25 34.03 2.68
C LYS A 740 -8.03 34.88 1.66
N THR A 741 -7.34 35.65 0.82
CA THR A 741 -7.91 36.51 -0.22
C THR A 741 -7.07 36.53 -1.51
N PHE A 742 -7.70 36.85 -2.65
CA PHE A 742 -6.99 37.04 -3.92
C PHE A 742 -5.93 38.14 -3.84
N ALA A 743 -6.17 39.21 -3.08
CA ALA A 743 -5.21 40.29 -2.89
C ALA A 743 -3.93 39.82 -2.17
N GLU A 744 -4.07 38.95 -1.17
CA GLU A 744 -2.92 38.34 -0.49
C GLU A 744 -2.15 37.40 -1.44
N TRP A 745 -2.86 36.68 -2.31
CA TRP A 745 -2.25 35.86 -3.38
C TRP A 745 -1.50 36.73 -4.40
N GLN A 746 -2.09 37.84 -4.88
CA GLN A 746 -1.42 38.77 -5.79
C GLN A 746 -0.17 39.37 -5.14
N GLN A 747 -0.27 39.74 -3.86
CA GLN A 747 0.87 40.29 -3.13
C GLN A 747 1.98 39.26 -2.97
N HIS A 748 1.67 37.98 -2.79
CA HIS A 748 2.66 36.91 -2.76
C HIS A 748 3.48 36.85 -4.06
N PHE A 749 2.82 36.93 -5.22
CA PHE A 749 3.50 36.86 -6.52
C PHE A 749 4.06 38.21 -7.02
N SER A 750 3.80 39.30 -6.30
CA SER A 750 4.22 40.65 -6.70
C SER A 750 5.74 40.88 -6.75
N SER A 751 6.54 39.95 -6.19
CA SER A 751 8.00 39.96 -6.34
C SER A 751 8.46 39.48 -7.72
N THR A 752 7.64 38.67 -8.39
CA THR A 752 7.97 38.03 -9.67
C THR A 752 7.29 38.75 -10.83
N PHE A 753 6.06 39.21 -10.60
CA PHE A 753 5.23 39.86 -11.60
C PHE A 753 4.71 41.20 -11.10
N SER A 754 4.50 42.15 -12.00
CA SER A 754 3.81 43.38 -11.67
C SER A 754 2.35 43.11 -11.29
N VAL A 755 1.74 43.99 -10.50
CA VAL A 755 0.31 43.89 -10.15
C VAL A 755 -0.58 43.86 -11.40
N GLN A 756 -0.14 44.49 -12.49
CA GLN A 756 -0.84 44.48 -13.79
C GLN A 756 -0.76 43.13 -14.51
N GLU A 757 0.32 42.39 -14.34
CA GLU A 757 0.44 41.03 -14.87
C GLU A 757 -0.42 40.05 -14.05
N LEU A 758 -0.58 40.30 -12.75
CA LEU A 758 -1.39 39.50 -11.82
C LEU A 758 -2.88 39.90 -11.77
N GLU A 759 -3.36 40.67 -12.73
CA GLU A 759 -4.78 41.05 -12.80
C GLU A 759 -5.66 39.79 -12.89
N PRO A 760 -6.87 39.78 -12.28
CA PRO A 760 -7.74 38.61 -12.21
C PRO A 760 -7.96 37.88 -13.53
N THR A 761 -8.07 38.62 -14.63
CA THR A 761 -8.31 38.09 -15.99
C THR A 761 -7.04 37.88 -16.80
N GLY A 762 -5.89 38.30 -16.28
CA GLY A 762 -4.58 38.03 -16.88
C GLY A 762 -4.24 36.55 -16.74
N ASP A 763 -3.47 36.04 -17.68
CA ASP A 763 -2.90 34.69 -17.67
C ASP A 763 -1.38 34.89 -17.72
N THR A 764 -0.76 34.86 -16.54
CA THR A 764 0.61 35.34 -16.35
C THR A 764 1.66 34.35 -16.84
N ASP A 765 1.42 33.05 -16.73
CA ASP A 765 2.31 31.98 -17.20
C ASP A 765 1.89 31.40 -18.57
N HIS A 766 0.81 31.91 -19.15
CA HIS A 766 0.31 31.57 -20.49
C HIS A 766 -0.07 30.10 -20.63
N ASP A 767 -0.59 29.52 -19.55
CA ASP A 767 -0.97 28.12 -19.50
C ASP A 767 -2.44 27.87 -19.90
N GLY A 768 -3.19 28.97 -20.09
CA GLY A 768 -4.60 29.01 -20.44
C GLY A 768 -5.54 29.31 -19.27
N TRP A 769 -5.04 29.42 -18.04
CA TRP A 769 -5.79 29.79 -16.84
C TRP A 769 -5.51 31.24 -16.46
N ASN A 770 -6.57 31.98 -16.15
CA ASN A 770 -6.38 33.33 -15.61
C ASN A 770 -6.02 33.28 -14.13
N ASN A 771 -5.35 34.31 -13.63
CA ASN A 771 -4.84 34.44 -12.27
C ASN A 771 -5.90 34.21 -11.20
N LEU A 772 -7.14 34.64 -11.42
CA LEU A 772 -8.19 34.40 -10.45
C LEU A 772 -8.61 32.93 -10.42
N SER A 773 -8.64 32.28 -11.57
CA SER A 773 -8.82 30.83 -11.64
C SER A 773 -7.67 30.12 -10.95
N GLU A 774 -6.42 30.55 -11.19
CA GLU A 774 -5.24 30.02 -10.52
C GLU A 774 -5.36 30.11 -8.98
N TYR A 775 -5.79 31.26 -8.46
CA TYR A 775 -6.08 31.43 -7.04
C TYR A 775 -7.15 30.47 -6.52
N HIS A 776 -8.29 30.34 -7.20
CA HIS A 776 -9.37 29.46 -6.78
C HIS A 776 -9.01 27.98 -6.91
N LEU A 777 -8.17 27.64 -7.89
CA LEU A 777 -7.67 26.30 -8.16
C LEU A 777 -6.38 25.99 -7.38
N GLY A 778 -5.88 26.93 -6.57
CA GLY A 778 -4.66 26.75 -5.77
C GLY A 778 -3.44 26.35 -6.59
N THR A 779 -3.41 26.79 -7.86
CA THR A 779 -2.33 26.58 -8.82
C THR A 779 -1.39 27.79 -8.85
N ASP A 780 -0.20 27.61 -9.45
CA ASP A 780 0.88 28.57 -9.35
C ASP A 780 1.08 29.36 -10.66
N PRO A 781 0.78 30.68 -10.67
CA PRO A 781 0.79 31.50 -11.88
C PRO A 781 2.20 31.83 -12.38
N THR A 782 3.24 31.31 -11.72
CA THR A 782 4.64 31.42 -12.16
C THR A 782 5.10 30.18 -12.93
N PHE A 783 4.29 29.13 -13.00
CA PHE A 783 4.72 27.83 -13.50
C PHE A 783 3.62 27.07 -14.24
N ALA A 784 3.57 27.25 -15.56
CA ALA A 784 2.57 26.72 -16.49
C ALA A 784 2.33 25.18 -16.49
N LEU A 785 3.14 24.39 -15.77
CA LEU A 785 2.89 22.95 -15.60
C LEU A 785 2.05 22.65 -14.34
N ASP A 786 1.89 23.60 -13.42
CA ASP A 786 1.09 23.42 -12.21
C ASP A 786 -0.37 23.78 -12.43
N ARG A 787 -1.03 23.15 -13.39
CA ARG A 787 -2.37 23.54 -13.82
C ARG A 787 -3.42 22.49 -13.52
N TRP A 788 -4.65 22.93 -13.29
CA TRP A 788 -5.80 22.04 -13.17
C TRP A 788 -6.09 21.35 -14.51
N ARG A 789 -6.41 20.04 -14.49
CA ARG A 789 -6.73 19.31 -15.71
C ARG A 789 -7.79 18.22 -15.51
N LEU A 790 -8.51 17.93 -16.58
CA LEU A 790 -9.36 16.75 -16.65
C LEU A 790 -8.50 15.49 -16.82
N ARG A 791 -8.91 14.38 -16.19
CA ARG A 791 -8.27 13.08 -16.38
C ARG A 791 -9.25 12.07 -16.98
N LEU A 792 -8.78 11.36 -18.00
CA LEU A 792 -9.52 10.31 -18.68
C LEU A 792 -8.97 8.94 -18.24
N ASP A 793 -9.83 8.01 -17.83
CA ASP A 793 -9.47 6.60 -17.66
C ASP A 793 -10.19 5.75 -18.70
N VAL A 794 -9.41 5.39 -19.72
CA VAL A 794 -9.87 4.63 -20.89
C VAL A 794 -10.23 3.19 -20.50
N SER A 795 -9.58 2.62 -19.49
CA SER A 795 -9.82 1.23 -19.08
C SER A 795 -11.16 1.05 -18.35
N ARG A 796 -11.66 2.12 -17.73
CA ARG A 796 -12.91 2.16 -16.97
C ARG A 796 -14.01 2.98 -17.64
N GLU A 797 -13.75 3.47 -18.85
CA GLU A 797 -14.67 4.37 -19.58
C GLU A 797 -15.15 5.55 -18.72
N THR A 798 -14.26 6.09 -17.88
CA THR A 798 -14.60 7.08 -16.84
C THR A 798 -13.84 8.39 -17.07
N LEU A 799 -14.56 9.51 -17.05
CA LEU A 799 -13.98 10.85 -16.98
C LEU A 799 -13.92 11.29 -15.53
N PHE A 800 -12.71 11.61 -15.04
CA PHE A 800 -12.48 12.15 -13.71
C PHE A 800 -12.40 13.67 -13.78
N ILE A 801 -13.28 14.31 -13.01
CA ILE A 801 -13.36 15.76 -12.93
C ILE A 801 -13.09 16.19 -11.49
N PRO A 802 -11.97 16.87 -11.22
CA PRO A 802 -11.68 17.39 -9.90
C PRO A 802 -12.68 18.50 -9.54
N ASN A 803 -13.40 18.37 -8.42
CA ASN A 803 -14.35 19.38 -7.95
C ASN A 803 -13.93 19.96 -6.59
N PRO A 804 -13.19 21.07 -6.56
CA PRO A 804 -12.84 21.74 -5.31
C PRO A 804 -14.09 22.26 -4.59
N PRO A 805 -14.10 22.33 -3.25
CA PRO A 805 -15.24 22.84 -2.51
C PRO A 805 -15.60 24.26 -2.94
N GLY A 806 -16.86 24.50 -3.31
CA GLY A 806 -17.37 25.83 -3.67
C GLY A 806 -17.32 26.19 -5.16
N ILE A 807 -16.93 25.25 -6.03
CA ILE A 807 -16.86 25.47 -7.48
C ILE A 807 -18.05 24.78 -8.18
N GLU A 808 -18.72 25.49 -9.09
CA GLU A 808 -19.77 24.93 -9.95
C GLU A 808 -19.11 24.41 -11.24
N LEU A 809 -19.52 23.24 -11.74
CA LEU A 809 -18.91 22.65 -12.94
C LEU A 809 -19.97 22.18 -13.93
N ARG A 810 -19.74 22.47 -15.21
CA ARG A 810 -20.58 21.99 -16.32
C ARG A 810 -19.77 21.14 -17.27
N LEU A 811 -20.17 19.88 -17.47
CA LEU A 811 -19.58 18.98 -18.45
C LEU A 811 -20.43 18.97 -19.73
N GLU A 812 -19.76 19.04 -20.88
CA GLU A 812 -20.41 18.99 -22.18
C GLU A 812 -19.63 18.07 -23.13
N SER A 813 -20.32 17.48 -24.10
CA SER A 813 -19.74 16.63 -25.14
C SER A 813 -20.18 17.04 -26.53
N SER A 814 -19.40 16.70 -27.54
CA SER A 814 -19.76 16.93 -28.95
C SER A 814 -19.11 15.90 -29.88
N LEU A 815 -19.72 15.64 -31.04
CA LEU A 815 -19.13 14.79 -32.09
C LEU A 815 -18.06 15.53 -32.92
N PHE A 816 -17.96 16.85 -32.81
CA PHE A 816 -17.07 17.68 -33.62
C PHE A 816 -16.25 18.65 -32.75
N LEU A 817 -15.09 19.12 -33.25
CA LEU A 817 -14.24 20.10 -32.56
C LEU A 817 -14.30 21.44 -33.31
N GLY A 818 -14.58 22.55 -32.61
CA GLY A 818 -14.55 23.90 -33.19
C GLY A 818 -15.43 24.92 -32.47
N ASN A 819 -15.24 26.21 -32.77
CA ASN A 819 -15.89 27.33 -32.07
C ASN A 819 -17.39 27.49 -32.37
N ALA A 820 -17.92 26.83 -33.40
CA ALA A 820 -19.32 26.90 -33.83
C ALA A 820 -20.03 25.54 -33.74
N VAL A 821 -19.52 24.65 -32.88
CA VAL A 821 -20.07 23.31 -32.69
C VAL A 821 -21.08 23.32 -31.55
N GLU A 822 -22.20 22.62 -31.71
CA GLU A 822 -23.16 22.38 -30.62
C GLU A 822 -22.57 21.39 -29.62
N TRP A 823 -22.60 21.79 -28.35
CA TRP A 823 -22.14 21.02 -27.22
C TRP A 823 -23.37 20.58 -26.42
N GLU A 824 -23.51 19.27 -26.22
CA GLU A 824 -24.59 18.69 -25.44
C GLU A 824 -24.14 18.54 -23.99
N SER A 825 -24.96 19.00 -23.05
CA SER A 825 -24.68 18.82 -21.62
C SER A 825 -24.65 17.32 -21.30
N VAL A 826 -23.60 16.89 -20.63
CA VAL A 826 -23.51 15.53 -20.10
C VAL A 826 -24.10 15.55 -18.71
N GLU A 827 -25.14 14.76 -18.49
CA GLU A 827 -25.67 14.55 -17.14
C GLU A 827 -24.61 13.84 -16.30
N ILE A 828 -24.27 14.46 -15.19
CA ILE A 828 -23.34 13.90 -14.22
C ILE A 828 -24.20 13.14 -13.20
N SER A 829 -24.20 11.81 -13.30
CA SER A 829 -24.92 10.96 -12.36
C SER A 829 -24.34 11.09 -10.95
N GLU A 830 -25.17 11.49 -9.99
CA GLU A 830 -24.89 11.71 -8.56
C GLU A 830 -24.14 13.00 -8.18
N THR A 831 -24.89 14.09 -8.03
CA THR A 831 -24.57 15.13 -7.05
C THR A 831 -25.07 14.68 -5.68
N THR A 832 -24.18 14.33 -4.75
CA THR A 832 -24.50 14.53 -3.33
C THR A 832 -24.20 16.00 -3.00
N GLU A 833 -25.07 16.62 -2.21
CA GLU A 833 -25.07 18.05 -1.85
C GLU A 833 -23.67 18.63 -1.54
N PRO A 834 -23.47 19.97 -1.63
CA PRO A 834 -22.26 20.62 -1.14
C PRO A 834 -22.22 20.52 0.39
N VAL A 835 -21.75 19.39 0.89
CA VAL A 835 -21.41 19.17 2.29
C VAL A 835 -19.91 19.36 2.38
N PHE A 836 -19.45 20.20 3.32
CA PHE A 836 -18.03 20.32 3.67
C PHE A 836 -17.40 18.92 3.85
N GLY A 837 -16.66 18.45 2.86
CA GLY A 837 -16.06 17.12 2.86
C GLY A 837 -15.59 16.70 1.46
N TYR A 838 -14.34 16.25 1.35
CA TYR A 838 -13.69 15.87 0.10
C TYR A 838 -14.36 14.63 -0.53
N LYS A 839 -15.33 14.85 -1.42
CA LYS A 839 -15.73 13.89 -2.45
C LYS A 839 -15.87 14.63 -3.79
N GLY A 840 -14.74 15.13 -4.28
CA GLY A 840 -14.66 15.89 -5.53
C GLY A 840 -14.24 15.03 -6.74
N LEU A 841 -14.82 13.84 -6.90
CA LEU A 841 -14.67 13.04 -8.13
C LEU A 841 -16.08 12.84 -8.69
N LEU A 842 -16.39 13.56 -9.75
CA LEU A 842 -17.58 13.28 -10.55
C LEU A 842 -17.20 12.14 -11.49
N GLU A 843 -17.82 10.98 -11.31
CA GLU A 843 -17.72 9.84 -12.22
C GLU A 843 -18.90 9.90 -13.19
N SER A 844 -18.62 10.04 -14.49
CA SER A 844 -19.62 9.82 -15.53
C SER A 844 -19.25 8.57 -16.29
N LYS A 845 -20.08 7.52 -16.18
CA LYS A 845 -20.07 6.41 -17.16
C LYS A 845 -20.67 6.94 -18.45
N LEU A 846 -19.84 7.13 -19.45
CA LEU A 846 -20.26 7.65 -20.75
C LEU A 846 -20.58 6.47 -21.66
N GLU A 847 -21.84 6.31 -22.08
CA GLU A 847 -22.17 5.30 -23.11
C GLU A 847 -21.37 5.57 -24.40
N GLY A 848 -20.62 4.57 -24.87
CA GLY A 848 -19.98 4.58 -26.20
C GLY A 848 -18.54 5.10 -26.26
N PHE A 849 -17.74 4.87 -25.21
CA PHE A 849 -16.33 5.31 -25.16
C PHE A 849 -15.40 4.62 -26.19
N ASN A 850 -15.82 3.48 -26.75
CA ASN A 850 -15.02 2.66 -27.68
C ASN A 850 -15.04 3.11 -29.15
N GLU A 851 -15.65 4.24 -29.49
CA GLU A 851 -15.54 4.83 -30.83
C GLU A 851 -14.92 6.22 -30.72
N GLY A 852 -13.80 6.45 -31.40
CA GLY A 852 -13.03 7.72 -31.41
C GLY A 852 -13.76 8.90 -32.06
N SER A 853 -14.98 9.19 -31.60
CA SER A 853 -15.99 10.00 -32.29
C SER A 853 -16.49 11.20 -31.47
N LYS A 854 -16.11 11.35 -30.19
CA LYS A 854 -16.62 12.41 -29.30
C LYS A 854 -15.51 13.20 -28.60
N PHE A 855 -15.70 14.51 -28.49
CA PHE A 855 -14.92 15.46 -27.73
C PHE A 855 -15.68 15.84 -26.45
N TYR A 856 -14.95 16.09 -25.37
CA TYR A 856 -15.51 16.52 -24.09
C TYR A 856 -14.84 17.81 -23.65
N ARG A 857 -15.61 18.68 -22.98
CA ARG A 857 -15.08 19.87 -22.30
C ARG A 857 -15.75 20.02 -20.95
N ALA A 858 -15.00 20.45 -19.94
CA ALA A 858 -15.55 20.92 -18.68
C ALA A 858 -15.41 22.43 -18.62
N THR A 859 -16.48 23.09 -18.18
CA THR A 859 -16.50 24.52 -17.87
C THR A 859 -16.50 24.65 -16.35
N ILE A 860 -15.48 25.30 -15.81
CA ILE A 860 -15.45 25.70 -14.40
C ILE A 860 -16.19 27.02 -14.26
N ILE A 861 -17.16 27.06 -13.35
CA ILE A 861 -17.96 28.23 -13.05
C ILE A 861 -17.65 28.61 -11.60
N PHE A 862 -16.96 29.73 -11.42
CA PHE A 862 -16.78 30.33 -10.11
C PHE A 862 -18.01 31.23 -9.86
N PRO A 863 -18.88 30.92 -8.88
CA PRO A 863 -20.12 31.68 -8.66
C PRO A 863 -19.87 33.17 -8.39
N GLU A 864 -18.74 33.50 -7.76
CA GLU A 864 -18.22 34.84 -7.49
C GLU A 864 -17.71 35.60 -8.74
N LEU A 865 -17.52 34.93 -9.87
CA LEU A 865 -17.05 35.51 -11.14
C LEU A 865 -18.16 35.78 -12.17
N LYS A 866 -19.44 35.54 -11.80
CA LYS A 866 -20.59 35.76 -12.68
C LYS A 866 -20.87 37.23 -12.98
#